data_AF-A0A8J4G8M6-F1
#
_entry.id   AF-A0A8J4G8M6-F1
#
_cell.length_a   1.000
_cell.length_b   1.000
_cell.length_c   1.000
_cell.angle_alpha   90.00
_cell.angle_beta   90.00
_cell.angle_gamma   90.00
#
_symmetry.space_group_name_H-M   'P 1'
#
loop_
_entity.id
_entity.type
_entity.pdbx_description
1 polymer ?
#
loop_
_entity_poly.entity_id
_entity_poly.type
_entity_poly.pdbx_seq_one_letter_code
_entity_poly.pdbx_strand_id
1 'polypeptide(L)'
;MIRGRCCRDMAVHSLVVALLMLLSVVQLRADNAPKEEEEDLGFFMPMAPEQKPEKLQRLVTIAKDIREKAQKQPEAVALAISAAACTLPPVPLERALRVIKDIPSAAQEHLPAAVDLLASIRELGTAAECLQHPNTPHGSPGPLSYIIAANLYECEAIMPFWILEVLRLALLLRNDPLLQQAYFHNVTTQTNFKSTASISIYESGSQDATVTWLRVAEALWTAAAIPNTVVINGVLTRQTLMDPFSGAFYKQHRIEYLASLRNAAMEPVYTSAPGTYDYVIFINDVFFCAPDMLRLAAFEGDIACGLDFEVWIGNKKGRVSGVTQRFLRRLMQSKTSSVETIVADDSVITWQTAVEHMSKVHVEEAARQAAADARVQAAKIKPRYEFYDTWVSRDIGGSPYGKTDPIARDYRTIDLLHRGLPIPAKCCWNGMVILNATHLARGLKFRSSLTVEGEYDISECSLFCEDYRRLGATNVVVDPSVRVSYLVWTKEFHGKLPGGVGAKVPWSLIQRSGALDELQSLWRDTKSCMKMTWVPLKKYAEEADLEKYRAVDLASVNYTDIFLEHLKHPSSTPSKPATCNLIMGPYGASYEGMAFDDLSLSAFGKNPITTITYSNTTELQSLQVEYGSKPGLSHGTPNATSTVTLSSDETIDHVIVYFSEKAVSGMLLTTSNGRNVSMGVIEPEHGSYAWATPCPGDADRAGKYRLISFAGTADKVVRSVTLVWTPKE
;
A
#
# COMPACT_ATOMS: atom_id res chain seq x y z
N MET A 1 76.51 -29.19 7.76
CA MET A 1 75.34 -29.91 7.19
C MET A 1 74.31 -30.05 8.32
N ILE A 2 73.53 -29.01 8.58
CA ILE A 2 72.18 -28.68 8.06
C ILE A 2 71.07 -29.45 8.81
N ARG A 3 70.18 -28.63 9.39
CA ARG A 3 69.12 -28.86 10.37
C ARG A 3 67.80 -29.31 9.74
N GLY A 4 66.92 -29.86 10.58
CA GLY A 4 65.49 -29.99 10.33
C GLY A 4 64.61 -29.24 11.34
N ARG A 5 63.31 -29.19 10.98
CA ARG A 5 62.04 -28.85 11.69
C ARG A 5 61.40 -27.45 11.52
N CYS A 6 60.11 -27.53 11.15
CA CYS A 6 58.90 -26.78 11.56
C CYS A 6 58.37 -25.52 10.82
N CYS A 7 57.03 -25.50 10.71
CA CYS A 7 56.04 -24.46 10.28
C CYS A 7 55.95 -24.19 8.75
N ARG A 8 54.85 -24.37 7.99
CA ARG A 8 53.38 -24.21 8.13
C ARG A 8 52.93 -22.79 8.54
N ASP A 9 52.07 -22.22 7.68
CA ASP A 9 51.33 -20.94 7.75
C ASP A 9 52.09 -19.61 7.57
N MET A 10 51.99 -19.00 6.37
CA MET A 10 51.91 -17.54 6.12
C MET A 10 51.98 -17.24 4.61
N ALA A 11 50.83 -17.25 3.91
CA ALA A 11 50.75 -16.71 2.54
C ALA A 11 49.37 -16.12 2.17
N VAL A 12 48.62 -15.62 3.16
CA VAL A 12 47.33 -14.92 2.95
C VAL A 12 47.37 -13.47 3.46
N HIS A 13 48.50 -13.00 4.01
CA HIS A 13 48.59 -11.67 4.63
C HIS A 13 49.13 -10.55 3.74
N SER A 14 49.61 -10.83 2.53
CA SER A 14 50.27 -9.80 1.69
C SER A 14 49.38 -9.11 0.66
N LEU A 15 48.17 -9.63 0.37
CA LEU A 15 47.25 -8.98 -0.59
C LEU A 15 46.27 -7.99 0.08
N VAL A 16 46.00 -8.16 1.37
CA VAL A 16 45.04 -7.31 2.11
C VAL A 16 45.67 -5.99 2.57
N VAL A 17 46.98 -5.95 2.81
CA VAL A 17 47.69 -4.73 3.24
C VAL A 17 48.00 -3.79 2.07
N ALA A 18 48.13 -4.30 0.85
CA ALA A 18 48.37 -3.47 -0.34
C ALA A 18 47.11 -2.71 -0.80
N LEU A 19 45.91 -3.24 -0.54
CA LEU A 19 44.65 -2.58 -0.92
C LEU A 19 44.19 -1.50 0.10
N LEU A 20 44.69 -1.55 1.34
CA LEU A 20 44.37 -0.57 2.39
C LEU A 20 45.23 0.71 2.36
N MET A 21 46.32 0.75 1.59
CA MET A 21 47.18 1.94 1.47
C MET A 21 46.76 2.93 0.37
N LEU A 22 45.71 2.65 -0.41
CA LEU A 22 45.23 3.51 -1.50
C LEU A 22 44.06 4.44 -1.13
N LEU A 23 43.75 4.58 0.16
CA LEU A 23 42.68 5.47 0.69
C LEU A 23 43.19 6.81 1.26
N SER A 24 44.42 7.21 0.94
CA SER A 24 44.97 8.52 1.33
C SER A 24 45.41 9.26 0.08
N VAL A 25 44.90 10.48 -0.12
CA VAL A 25 45.24 11.51 -1.15
C VAL A 25 44.16 11.69 -2.22
N VAL A 26 43.12 12.46 -1.88
CA VAL A 26 42.51 13.42 -2.82
C VAL A 26 42.24 14.70 -2.04
N GLN A 27 43.16 15.64 -2.14
CA GLN A 27 43.02 17.02 -1.68
C GLN A 27 43.06 17.87 -2.95
N LEU A 28 41.89 18.34 -3.40
CA LEU A 28 41.80 19.22 -4.57
C LEU A 28 41.26 20.59 -4.15
N ARG A 29 42.03 21.59 -4.55
CA ARG A 29 41.95 23.02 -4.23
C ARG A 29 40.62 23.64 -4.68
N ALA A 30 40.09 24.52 -3.83
CA ALA A 30 39.12 25.53 -4.20
C ALA A 30 39.85 26.69 -4.89
N ASP A 31 39.26 27.25 -5.96
CA ASP A 31 39.38 28.69 -6.27
C ASP A 31 38.32 29.14 -7.30
N ASN A 32 37.70 30.27 -6.95
CA ASN A 32 36.98 31.29 -7.74
C ASN A 32 35.56 31.03 -8.30
N ALA A 33 34.61 31.75 -7.68
CA ALA A 33 33.33 32.23 -8.23
C ALA A 33 33.50 33.72 -8.66
N PRO A 34 32.52 34.44 -9.26
CA PRO A 34 31.15 34.05 -9.64
C PRO A 34 30.70 34.50 -11.06
N LYS A 35 29.60 33.92 -11.56
CA LYS A 35 28.59 34.62 -12.38
C LYS A 35 27.19 34.05 -12.10
N GLU A 36 26.24 34.96 -11.91
CA GLU A 36 24.82 34.70 -11.65
C GLU A 36 24.14 34.07 -12.88
N GLU A 37 23.69 32.83 -12.75
CA GLU A 37 22.66 32.22 -13.60
C GLU A 37 21.76 31.36 -12.69
N GLU A 38 20.45 31.40 -12.92
CA GLU A 38 19.42 30.69 -12.16
C GLU A 38 19.80 29.23 -11.88
N GLU A 39 20.04 28.90 -10.60
CA GLU A 39 20.55 27.60 -10.14
C GLU A 39 19.49 26.49 -10.28
N ASP A 40 19.52 25.80 -11.43
CA ASP A 40 18.90 24.49 -11.64
C ASP A 40 19.71 23.44 -10.85
N LEU A 41 19.21 23.07 -9.66
CA LEU A 41 19.92 22.25 -8.67
C LEU A 41 20.05 20.78 -9.12
N GLY A 42 21.15 20.48 -9.81
CA GLY A 42 21.51 19.15 -10.31
C GLY A 42 22.16 18.27 -9.25
N PHE A 43 21.50 17.16 -8.93
CA PHE A 43 21.98 16.15 -7.99
C PHE A 43 21.66 14.74 -8.48
N PHE A 44 22.66 13.86 -8.30
CA PHE A 44 22.70 12.44 -8.65
C PHE A 44 22.88 12.15 -10.14
N MET A 45 23.41 10.97 -10.49
CA MET A 45 23.63 10.58 -11.88
C MET A 45 23.77 9.07 -12.03
N PRO A 46 22.87 8.38 -12.75
CA PRO A 46 23.10 7.09 -13.35
C PRO A 46 23.15 7.19 -14.89
N MET A 47 23.52 6.07 -15.49
CA MET A 47 23.96 5.87 -16.87
C MET A 47 23.14 6.47 -18.02
N ALA A 48 23.82 6.63 -19.17
CA ALA A 48 23.28 7.12 -20.41
C ALA A 48 22.04 6.31 -20.89
N PRO A 49 20.95 6.99 -21.26
CA PRO A 49 19.64 6.40 -21.57
C PRO A 49 19.61 5.56 -22.84
N GLU A 50 20.56 5.73 -23.75
CA GLU A 50 20.67 4.91 -24.97
C GLU A 50 21.19 3.49 -24.68
N GLN A 51 21.94 3.30 -23.59
CA GLN A 51 22.53 2.00 -23.21
C GLN A 51 21.67 1.19 -22.23
N LYS A 52 20.70 1.83 -21.55
CA LYS A 52 19.90 1.21 -20.49
C LYS A 52 19.01 0.05 -21.00
N PRO A 53 18.31 0.15 -22.15
CA PRO A 53 17.49 -0.94 -22.67
C PRO A 53 18.32 -2.18 -23.02
N GLU A 54 19.49 -1.99 -23.66
CA GLU A 54 20.39 -3.09 -24.03
C GLU A 54 20.96 -3.80 -22.79
N LYS A 55 21.41 -3.04 -21.78
CA LYS A 55 21.89 -3.59 -20.51
C LYS A 55 20.81 -4.35 -19.74
N LEU A 56 19.59 -3.81 -19.70
CA LEU A 56 18.47 -4.49 -19.05
C LEU A 56 18.07 -5.77 -19.80
N GLN A 57 18.12 -5.76 -21.13
CA GLN A 57 17.86 -6.96 -21.92
C GLN A 57 18.92 -8.04 -21.70
N ARG A 58 20.19 -7.64 -21.59
CA ARG A 58 21.30 -8.55 -21.23
C ARG A 58 21.08 -9.17 -19.84
N LEU A 59 20.64 -8.37 -18.86
CA LEU A 59 20.30 -8.85 -17.52
C LEU A 59 19.21 -9.92 -17.53
N VAL A 60 18.17 -9.76 -18.36
CA VAL A 60 17.12 -10.77 -18.52
C VAL A 60 17.71 -12.09 -19.02
N THR A 61 18.63 -12.04 -19.98
CA THR A 61 19.31 -13.24 -20.50
C THR A 61 20.15 -13.93 -19.43
N ILE A 62 20.95 -13.17 -18.67
CA ILE A 62 21.78 -13.72 -17.57
C ILE A 62 20.90 -14.34 -16.49
N ALA A 63 19.81 -13.67 -16.09
CA ALA A 63 18.90 -14.19 -15.08
C ALA A 63 18.21 -15.49 -15.53
N LYS A 64 17.88 -15.61 -16.82
CA LYS A 64 17.32 -16.84 -17.40
C LYS A 64 18.34 -17.99 -17.38
N ASP A 65 19.59 -17.74 -17.78
CA ASP A 65 20.66 -18.75 -17.74
C ASP A 65 20.90 -19.27 -16.31
N ILE A 66 20.96 -18.37 -15.33
CA ILE A 66 21.10 -18.76 -13.91
C ILE A 66 19.91 -19.60 -13.44
N ARG A 67 18.68 -19.26 -13.84
CA ARG A 67 17.49 -20.07 -13.55
C ARG A 67 17.58 -21.47 -14.17
N GLU A 68 18.06 -21.59 -15.40
CA GLU A 68 18.26 -22.89 -16.08
C GLU A 68 19.36 -23.73 -15.40
N LYS A 69 20.46 -23.10 -14.97
CA LYS A 69 21.50 -23.76 -14.16
C LYS A 69 20.95 -24.24 -12.81
N ALA A 70 20.11 -23.44 -12.16
CA ALA A 70 19.47 -23.81 -10.90
C ALA A 70 18.55 -25.04 -11.04
N GLN A 71 17.94 -25.29 -12.20
CA GLN A 71 17.17 -26.52 -12.43
C GLN A 71 18.06 -27.77 -12.43
N LYS A 72 19.32 -27.65 -12.85
CA LYS A 72 20.27 -28.77 -12.91
C LYS A 72 21.02 -28.97 -11.59
N GLN A 73 21.41 -27.87 -10.93
CA GLN A 73 22.21 -27.87 -9.70
C GLN A 73 21.64 -26.85 -8.68
N PRO A 74 20.45 -27.11 -8.12
CA PRO A 74 19.71 -26.12 -7.32
C PRO A 74 20.46 -25.68 -6.07
N GLU A 75 21.05 -26.61 -5.33
CA GLU A 75 21.76 -26.30 -4.07
C GLU A 75 23.04 -25.50 -4.32
N ALA A 76 23.81 -25.86 -5.35
CA ALA A 76 25.06 -25.19 -5.69
C ALA A 76 24.81 -23.76 -6.17
N VAL A 77 23.81 -23.55 -7.03
CA VAL A 77 23.45 -22.22 -7.54
C VAL A 77 22.85 -21.34 -6.45
N ALA A 78 21.96 -21.88 -5.59
CA ALA A 78 21.40 -21.12 -4.48
C ALA A 78 22.50 -20.67 -3.49
N LEU A 79 23.46 -21.55 -3.18
CA LEU A 79 24.61 -21.22 -2.34
C LEU A 79 25.51 -20.16 -2.98
N ALA A 80 25.73 -20.23 -4.30
CA ALA A 80 26.47 -19.22 -5.05
C ALA A 80 25.77 -17.84 -5.03
N ILE A 81 24.45 -17.80 -5.17
CA ILE A 81 23.67 -16.55 -5.07
C ILE A 81 23.70 -15.97 -3.66
N SER A 82 23.58 -16.82 -2.63
CA SER A 82 23.74 -16.41 -1.23
C SER A 82 25.13 -15.80 -0.99
N ALA A 83 26.18 -16.48 -1.45
CA ALA A 83 27.55 -15.99 -1.39
C ALA A 83 27.72 -14.64 -2.13
N ALA A 84 27.13 -14.48 -3.31
CA ALA A 84 27.14 -13.23 -4.08
C ALA A 84 26.32 -12.10 -3.40
N ALA A 85 25.24 -12.43 -2.68
CA ALA A 85 24.49 -11.42 -1.93
C ALA A 85 25.29 -10.83 -0.76
N CYS A 86 26.21 -11.61 -0.18
CA CYS A 86 27.18 -11.12 0.81
C CYS A 86 28.20 -10.14 0.22
N THR A 87 28.39 -10.11 -1.10
CA THR A 87 29.47 -9.35 -1.74
C THR A 87 29.01 -8.02 -2.31
N LEU A 88 27.82 -7.59 -1.94
CA LEU A 88 27.28 -6.31 -2.32
C LEU A 88 27.11 -5.42 -1.08
N PRO A 89 27.31 -4.09 -1.20
CA PRO A 89 26.99 -3.13 -0.14
C PRO A 89 25.55 -3.31 0.37
N PRO A 90 25.30 -3.23 1.70
CA PRO A 90 26.16 -2.60 2.71
C PRO A 90 27.14 -3.53 3.44
N VAL A 91 27.28 -4.79 3.03
CA VAL A 91 28.26 -5.69 3.65
C VAL A 91 29.68 -5.18 3.34
N PRO A 92 30.56 -5.01 4.34
CA PRO A 92 31.95 -4.65 4.09
C PRO A 92 32.67 -5.73 3.27
N LEU A 93 33.42 -5.33 2.25
CA LEU A 93 34.16 -6.23 1.37
C LEU A 93 35.02 -7.25 2.14
N GLU A 94 35.69 -6.81 3.20
CA GLU A 94 36.51 -7.69 4.05
C GLU A 94 35.72 -8.85 4.69
N ARG A 95 34.44 -8.63 5.04
CA ARG A 95 33.58 -9.66 5.62
C ARG A 95 33.06 -10.59 4.53
N ALA A 96 32.65 -10.02 3.40
CA ALA A 96 32.26 -10.78 2.23
C ALA A 96 33.35 -11.78 1.81
N LEU A 97 34.59 -11.30 1.68
CA LEU A 97 35.74 -12.13 1.29
C LEU A 97 36.04 -13.28 2.26
N ARG A 98 35.78 -13.11 3.56
CA ARG A 98 35.95 -14.20 4.55
C ARG A 98 34.93 -15.31 4.36
N VAL A 99 33.68 -14.94 4.08
CA VAL A 99 32.56 -15.89 3.97
C VAL A 99 32.64 -16.71 2.68
N ILE A 100 33.10 -16.11 1.57
CA ILE A 100 33.15 -16.79 0.27
C ILE A 100 34.34 -17.75 0.10
N LYS A 101 35.40 -17.61 0.91
CA LYS A 101 36.64 -18.40 0.74
C LYS A 101 36.42 -19.90 0.94
N ASP A 102 35.47 -20.25 1.80
CA ASP A 102 35.27 -21.62 2.27
C ASP A 102 34.03 -22.29 1.65
N ILE A 103 33.45 -21.72 0.58
CA ILE A 103 32.29 -22.34 -0.09
C ILE A 103 32.70 -23.59 -0.88
N PRO A 104 31.85 -24.62 -0.99
CA PRO A 104 32.15 -25.85 -1.73
C PRO A 104 32.47 -25.60 -3.21
N SER A 105 33.36 -26.41 -3.78
CA SER A 105 33.80 -26.27 -5.19
C SER A 105 32.64 -26.28 -6.20
N ALA A 106 31.58 -27.04 -5.93
CA ALA A 106 30.38 -27.06 -6.79
C ALA A 106 29.67 -25.69 -6.84
N ALA A 107 29.67 -24.92 -5.75
CA ALA A 107 29.12 -23.55 -5.73
C ALA A 107 30.11 -22.53 -6.31
N GLN A 108 31.42 -22.76 -6.19
CA GLN A 108 32.45 -21.88 -6.77
C GLN A 108 32.35 -21.76 -8.29
N GLU A 109 31.89 -22.81 -8.98
CA GLU A 109 31.66 -22.79 -10.44
C GLU A 109 30.60 -21.75 -10.86
N HIS A 110 29.58 -21.53 -10.02
CA HIS A 110 28.47 -20.61 -10.30
C HIS A 110 28.65 -19.22 -9.70
N LEU A 111 29.57 -19.07 -8.74
CA LEU A 111 29.80 -17.82 -8.02
C LEU A 111 30.05 -16.63 -8.96
N PRO A 112 30.88 -16.71 -10.01
CA PRO A 112 31.16 -15.54 -10.82
C PRO A 112 29.94 -15.05 -11.61
N ALA A 113 29.12 -15.96 -12.14
CA ALA A 113 27.88 -15.60 -12.82
C ALA A 113 26.86 -14.96 -11.84
N ALA A 114 26.76 -15.49 -10.62
CA ALA A 114 25.91 -14.93 -9.59
C ALA A 114 26.35 -13.52 -9.17
N VAL A 115 27.65 -13.30 -8.98
CA VAL A 115 28.24 -11.99 -8.68
C VAL A 115 27.99 -11.00 -9.80
N ASP A 116 28.23 -11.38 -11.06
CA ASP A 116 28.02 -10.51 -12.22
C ASP A 116 26.55 -10.08 -12.35
N LEU A 117 25.60 -11.01 -12.16
CA LEU A 117 24.17 -10.70 -12.18
C LEU A 117 23.82 -9.67 -11.09
N LEU A 118 24.21 -9.94 -9.84
CA LEU A 118 23.89 -9.10 -8.70
C LEU A 118 24.54 -7.71 -8.79
N ALA A 119 25.80 -7.66 -9.23
CA ALA A 119 26.52 -6.43 -9.51
C ALA A 119 25.85 -5.63 -10.64
N SER A 120 25.49 -6.29 -11.74
CA SER A 120 24.81 -5.64 -12.88
C SER A 120 23.44 -5.08 -12.50
N ILE A 121 22.67 -5.79 -11.66
CA ILE A 121 21.42 -5.25 -11.08
C ILE A 121 21.75 -3.99 -10.26
N ARG A 122 22.74 -4.05 -9.37
CA ARG A 122 23.14 -2.92 -8.52
C ARG A 122 23.61 -1.71 -9.35
N GLU A 123 24.37 -1.93 -10.41
CA GLU A 123 24.91 -0.88 -11.29
C GLU A 123 23.81 -0.07 -12.00
N LEU A 124 22.68 -0.70 -12.34
CA LEU A 124 21.55 -0.03 -12.99
C LEU A 124 20.61 0.71 -12.00
N GLY A 125 20.86 0.57 -10.70
CA GLY A 125 20.03 1.14 -9.62
C GLY A 125 20.59 2.37 -8.94
N THR A 126 19.72 3.06 -8.22
CA THR A 126 20.13 3.99 -7.18
C THR A 126 20.32 3.24 -5.87
N ALA A 127 21.28 3.70 -5.09
CA ALA A 127 21.61 3.10 -3.82
C ALA A 127 21.20 4.00 -2.67
N ALA A 128 20.31 3.50 -1.82
CA ALA A 128 20.16 4.05 -0.47
C ALA A 128 21.29 3.49 0.41
N GLU A 129 21.81 4.33 1.29
CA GLU A 129 22.80 3.89 2.27
C GLU A 129 22.10 3.09 3.36
N CYS A 130 22.36 1.79 3.38
CA CYS A 130 21.96 0.95 4.48
C CYS A 130 23.10 0.90 5.50
N LEU A 131 22.87 1.45 6.69
CA LEU A 131 23.82 1.30 7.79
C LEU A 131 23.65 -0.08 8.41
N GLN A 132 24.75 -0.82 8.55
CA GLN A 132 24.76 -1.95 9.47
C GLN A 132 24.59 -1.42 10.90
N HIS A 133 23.51 -1.82 11.55
CA HIS A 133 23.32 -1.56 12.95
C HIS A 133 24.00 -2.69 13.75
N PRO A 134 25.07 -2.40 14.50
CA PRO A 134 25.64 -3.41 15.40
C PRO A 134 24.55 -3.90 16.35
N ASN A 135 24.48 -5.22 16.51
CA ASN A 135 23.53 -5.93 17.37
C ASN A 135 22.06 -5.95 16.90
N THR A 136 21.76 -5.69 15.63
CA THR A 136 20.46 -6.08 15.04
C THR A 136 20.19 -7.57 15.31
N PRO A 137 18.93 -7.99 15.55
CA PRO A 137 18.60 -9.40 15.74
C PRO A 137 19.21 -10.31 14.67
N HIS A 138 19.77 -11.44 15.13
CA HIS A 138 20.44 -12.43 14.30
C HIS A 138 19.41 -13.28 13.55
N GLY A 139 18.89 -12.75 12.43
CA GLY A 139 17.90 -13.45 11.62
C GLY A 139 16.52 -13.57 12.28
N SER A 140 15.86 -14.69 12.03
CA SER A 140 14.52 -14.97 12.55
C SER A 140 14.58 -15.33 14.05
N PRO A 141 13.66 -14.80 14.89
CA PRO A 141 13.64 -15.06 16.33
C PRO A 141 13.30 -16.51 16.70
N GLY A 142 12.75 -17.31 15.79
CA GLY A 142 12.38 -18.71 16.01
C GLY A 142 12.11 -19.46 14.70
N PRO A 143 11.70 -20.75 14.74
CA PRO A 143 11.37 -21.54 13.56
C PRO A 143 10.06 -21.07 12.91
N LEU A 144 10.11 -19.89 12.31
CA LEU A 144 8.95 -19.17 11.78
C LEU A 144 8.91 -19.22 10.26
N SER A 145 7.69 -19.14 9.73
CA SER A 145 7.41 -19.12 8.30
C SER A 145 6.86 -17.75 7.87
N TYR A 146 7.54 -17.13 6.92
CA TYR A 146 7.26 -15.78 6.45
C TYR A 146 6.79 -15.77 4.99
N ILE A 147 5.94 -14.80 4.67
CA ILE A 147 5.66 -14.39 3.30
C ILE A 147 5.88 -12.89 3.14
N ILE A 148 6.68 -12.51 2.16
CA ILE A 148 6.96 -11.12 1.79
C ILE A 148 5.99 -10.74 0.68
N ALA A 149 5.02 -9.88 0.97
CA ALA A 149 4.00 -9.43 0.04
C ALA A 149 4.25 -7.98 -0.42
N ALA A 150 3.96 -7.68 -1.68
CA ALA A 150 3.99 -6.30 -2.19
C ALA A 150 3.01 -6.08 -3.36
N ASN A 151 2.48 -4.86 -3.44
CA ASN A 151 1.83 -4.34 -4.64
C ASN A 151 2.78 -3.35 -5.33
N LEU A 152 3.01 -3.51 -6.63
CA LEU A 152 3.92 -2.65 -7.39
C LEU A 152 3.24 -2.08 -8.64
N TYR A 153 3.50 -0.81 -8.93
CA TYR A 153 3.02 -0.09 -10.11
C TYR A 153 3.96 1.08 -10.41
N GLU A 154 4.54 1.14 -11.61
CA GLU A 154 5.48 2.19 -12.04
C GLU A 154 6.68 2.39 -11.09
N CYS A 155 7.31 1.29 -10.69
CA CYS A 155 8.40 1.25 -9.72
C CYS A 155 9.80 1.17 -10.34
N GLU A 156 9.99 1.35 -11.66
CA GLU A 156 11.25 1.05 -12.37
C GLU A 156 12.49 1.65 -11.67
N ALA A 157 12.36 2.87 -11.15
CA ALA A 157 13.47 3.60 -10.55
C ALA A 157 14.01 2.94 -9.27
N ILE A 158 13.16 2.28 -8.48
CA ILE A 158 13.55 1.65 -7.21
C ILE A 158 13.85 0.16 -7.36
N MET A 159 13.32 -0.49 -8.41
CA MET A 159 13.42 -1.94 -8.61
C MET A 159 14.81 -2.54 -8.37
N PRO A 160 15.93 -1.98 -8.85
CA PRO A 160 17.21 -2.68 -8.70
C PRO A 160 17.67 -2.72 -7.24
N PHE A 161 17.38 -1.68 -6.45
CA PHE A 161 17.62 -1.69 -5.01
C PHE A 161 16.65 -2.64 -4.31
N TRP A 162 15.37 -2.52 -4.63
CA TRP A 162 14.29 -3.25 -3.97
C TRP A 162 14.43 -4.77 -4.15
N ILE A 163 14.76 -5.24 -5.35
CA ILE A 163 14.98 -6.67 -5.66
C ILE A 163 16.10 -7.26 -4.79
N LEU A 164 17.21 -6.53 -4.65
CA LEU A 164 18.37 -6.98 -3.89
C LEU A 164 18.10 -6.99 -2.38
N GLU A 165 17.37 -5.99 -1.86
CA GLU A 165 16.98 -5.96 -0.46
C GLU A 165 15.94 -7.02 -0.11
N VAL A 166 14.99 -7.32 -1.01
CA VAL A 166 14.05 -8.45 -0.82
C VAL A 166 14.78 -9.79 -0.86
N LEU A 167 15.74 -9.98 -1.77
CA LEU A 167 16.58 -11.19 -1.78
C LEU A 167 17.31 -11.35 -0.44
N ARG A 168 17.96 -10.29 0.04
CA ARG A 168 18.67 -10.29 1.33
C ARG A 168 17.74 -10.58 2.49
N LEU A 169 16.57 -9.94 2.52
CA LEU A 169 15.59 -10.13 3.56
C LEU A 169 15.14 -11.60 3.62
N ALA A 170 14.76 -12.18 2.49
CA ALA A 170 14.34 -13.57 2.43
C ALA A 170 15.44 -14.55 2.89
N LEU A 171 16.70 -14.32 2.49
CA LEU A 171 17.84 -15.12 2.93
C LEU A 171 18.11 -14.95 4.44
N LEU A 172 18.07 -13.72 4.95
CA LEU A 172 18.25 -13.44 6.37
C LEU A 172 17.15 -14.07 7.24
N LEU A 173 15.89 -14.00 6.82
CA LEU A 173 14.75 -14.61 7.51
C LEU A 173 14.85 -16.14 7.54
N ARG A 174 15.44 -16.75 6.51
CA ARG A 174 15.73 -18.19 6.46
C ARG A 174 16.94 -18.62 7.29
N ASN A 175 17.58 -17.67 7.99
CA ASN A 175 18.83 -17.87 8.71
C ASN A 175 19.95 -18.40 7.80
N ASP A 176 20.06 -17.87 6.58
CA ASP A 176 21.14 -18.25 5.67
C ASP A 176 22.52 -18.08 6.33
N PRO A 177 23.34 -19.14 6.44
CA PRO A 177 24.55 -19.12 7.25
C PRO A 177 25.60 -18.13 6.73
N LEU A 178 25.69 -17.93 5.42
CA LEU A 178 26.65 -17.01 4.81
C LEU A 178 26.26 -15.56 5.11
N LEU A 179 24.99 -15.20 4.90
CA LEU A 179 24.52 -13.85 5.21
C LEU A 179 24.56 -13.57 6.71
N GLN A 180 24.21 -14.55 7.56
CA GLN A 180 24.31 -14.40 9.01
C GLN A 180 25.75 -14.07 9.44
N GLN A 181 26.74 -14.79 8.90
CA GLN A 181 28.16 -14.54 9.19
C GLN A 181 28.66 -13.20 8.61
N ALA A 182 28.16 -12.78 7.44
CA ALA A 182 28.55 -11.54 6.78
C ALA A 182 27.99 -10.28 7.48
N TYR A 183 26.72 -10.32 7.89
CA TYR A 183 26.05 -9.21 8.55
C TYR A 183 26.37 -9.11 10.04
N PHE A 184 26.49 -10.24 10.74
CA PHE A 184 26.61 -10.27 12.18
C PHE A 184 28.00 -10.79 12.61
N HIS A 185 28.79 -9.92 13.22
CA HIS A 185 30.10 -10.25 13.75
C HIS A 185 29.95 -11.17 14.99
N ASN A 186 30.84 -12.16 15.17
CA ASN A 186 30.85 -13.11 16.30
C ASN A 186 29.60 -14.02 16.45
N VAL A 187 28.98 -14.47 15.35
CA VAL A 187 27.98 -15.55 15.43
C VAL A 187 28.71 -16.87 15.71
N THR A 188 28.93 -17.19 16.99
CA THR A 188 29.43 -18.51 17.42
C THR A 188 28.30 -19.53 17.59
N THR A 189 27.06 -19.06 17.67
CA THR A 189 25.86 -19.89 17.78
C THR A 189 25.21 -20.03 16.42
N GLN A 190 25.43 -21.18 15.77
CA GLN A 190 24.54 -21.62 14.70
C GLN A 190 23.13 -21.77 15.28
N THR A 191 22.14 -21.13 14.66
CA THR A 191 20.75 -21.35 15.03
C THR A 191 20.37 -22.77 14.64
N ASN A 192 19.98 -23.61 15.61
CA ASN A 192 19.66 -25.02 15.38
C ASN A 192 18.29 -25.24 14.71
N PHE A 193 17.66 -24.17 14.24
CA PHE A 193 16.34 -24.22 13.63
C PHE A 193 16.34 -23.54 12.25
N LYS A 194 15.47 -24.03 11.38
CA LYS A 194 15.29 -23.51 10.04
C LYS A 194 13.98 -22.75 9.96
N SER A 195 14.05 -21.53 9.44
CA SER A 195 12.89 -20.70 9.14
C SER A 195 12.63 -20.70 7.63
N THR A 196 11.41 -20.39 7.22
CA THR A 196 11.04 -20.34 5.79
C THR A 196 10.62 -18.93 5.40
N ALA A 197 10.92 -18.55 4.16
CA ALA A 197 10.47 -17.28 3.61
C ALA A 197 10.04 -17.50 2.16
N SER A 198 8.91 -16.91 1.79
CA SER A 198 8.39 -16.88 0.42
C SER A 198 8.06 -15.46 0.00
N ILE A 199 7.87 -15.22 -1.30
CA ILE A 199 7.61 -13.89 -1.87
C ILE A 199 6.30 -13.92 -2.66
N SER A 200 5.46 -12.91 -2.52
CA SER A 200 4.22 -12.73 -3.27
C SER A 200 4.10 -11.31 -3.79
N ILE A 201 4.18 -11.13 -5.11
CA ILE A 201 4.12 -9.83 -5.75
C ILE A 201 2.91 -9.76 -6.65
N TYR A 202 2.15 -8.67 -6.52
CA TYR A 202 1.10 -8.34 -7.46
C TYR A 202 1.41 -7.01 -8.15
N GLU A 203 1.72 -7.07 -9.45
CA GLU A 203 1.98 -5.92 -10.31
C GLU A 203 0.71 -5.57 -11.11
N SER A 204 0.39 -4.29 -11.18
CA SER A 204 -0.92 -3.79 -11.65
C SER A 204 -0.89 -3.07 -13.01
N GLY A 205 -0.11 -3.53 -13.98
CA GLY A 205 -0.13 -3.02 -15.37
C GLY A 205 0.76 -1.80 -15.63
N SER A 206 2.00 -1.83 -15.15
CA SER A 206 3.03 -0.79 -15.30
C SER A 206 3.41 -0.58 -16.77
N GLN A 207 3.61 0.70 -17.14
CA GLN A 207 4.04 1.10 -18.49
C GLN A 207 5.55 1.31 -18.61
N ASP A 208 6.26 1.35 -17.48
CA ASP A 208 7.71 1.47 -17.40
C ASP A 208 8.39 0.08 -17.37
N ALA A 209 9.69 0.02 -17.12
CA ALA A 209 10.41 -1.25 -17.11
C ALA A 209 10.17 -2.12 -15.86
N THR A 210 9.21 -1.79 -14.97
CA THR A 210 8.91 -2.56 -13.75
C THR A 210 8.65 -4.03 -14.05
N VAL A 211 7.86 -4.31 -15.09
CA VAL A 211 7.56 -5.69 -15.52
C VAL A 211 8.83 -6.46 -15.90
N THR A 212 9.75 -5.82 -16.63
CA THR A 212 11.01 -6.44 -17.03
C THR A 212 11.88 -6.73 -15.81
N TRP A 213 11.95 -5.79 -14.86
CA TRP A 213 12.65 -5.99 -13.59
C TRP A 213 12.06 -7.13 -12.76
N LEU A 214 10.74 -7.29 -12.72
CA LEU A 214 10.09 -8.40 -12.01
C LEU A 214 10.42 -9.76 -12.61
N ARG A 215 10.60 -9.86 -13.93
CA ARG A 215 11.08 -11.11 -14.57
C ARG A 215 12.50 -11.45 -14.14
N VAL A 216 13.38 -10.45 -14.04
CA VAL A 216 14.74 -10.62 -13.50
C VAL A 216 14.67 -11.07 -12.04
N ALA A 217 13.82 -10.43 -11.24
CA ALA A 217 13.62 -10.74 -9.83
C ALA A 217 13.10 -12.17 -9.60
N GLU A 218 12.06 -12.58 -10.32
CA GLU A 218 11.47 -13.93 -10.25
C GLU A 218 12.52 -15.00 -10.57
N ALA A 219 13.29 -14.81 -11.65
CA ALA A 219 14.35 -15.73 -12.03
C ALA A 219 15.45 -15.82 -10.95
N LEU A 220 15.86 -14.67 -10.39
CA LEU A 220 16.84 -14.60 -9.32
C LEU A 220 16.36 -15.28 -8.03
N TRP A 221 15.16 -14.96 -7.54
CA TRP A 221 14.63 -15.54 -6.30
C TRP A 221 14.37 -17.04 -6.45
N THR A 222 13.90 -17.49 -7.62
CA THR A 222 13.75 -18.91 -7.93
C THR A 222 15.09 -19.63 -7.90
N ALA A 223 16.13 -19.06 -8.51
CA ALA A 223 17.47 -19.63 -8.50
C ALA A 223 18.12 -19.62 -7.10
N ALA A 224 17.75 -18.65 -6.25
CA ALA A 224 18.10 -18.61 -4.83
C ALA A 224 17.29 -19.60 -3.97
N ALA A 225 16.48 -20.47 -4.60
CA ALA A 225 15.59 -21.42 -3.94
C ALA A 225 14.61 -20.75 -2.96
N ILE A 226 14.12 -19.55 -3.27
CA ILE A 226 13.08 -18.83 -2.52
C ILE A 226 11.74 -19.02 -3.25
N PRO A 227 10.74 -19.70 -2.65
CA PRO A 227 9.42 -19.82 -3.23
C PRO A 227 8.82 -18.44 -3.51
N ASN A 228 8.29 -18.24 -4.71
CA ASN A 228 7.73 -16.95 -5.10
C ASN A 228 6.51 -17.09 -6.00
N THR A 229 5.57 -16.16 -5.88
CA THR A 229 4.41 -15.97 -6.76
C THR A 229 4.45 -14.53 -7.26
N VAL A 230 4.72 -14.33 -8.55
CA VAL A 230 4.82 -12.98 -9.14
C VAL A 230 3.75 -12.86 -10.22
N VAL A 231 2.71 -12.06 -9.93
CA VAL A 231 1.67 -11.72 -10.90
C VAL A 231 2.12 -10.46 -11.63
N ILE A 232 2.33 -10.57 -12.94
CA ILE A 232 2.74 -9.49 -13.85
C ILE A 232 1.55 -9.12 -14.73
N ASN A 233 1.34 -7.83 -14.98
CA ASN A 233 0.20 -7.32 -15.75
C ASN A 233 -1.13 -7.81 -15.16
N GLY A 234 -1.28 -7.68 -13.85
CA GLY A 234 -2.48 -8.06 -13.13
C GLY A 234 -3.73 -7.42 -13.71
N VAL A 235 -4.81 -8.20 -13.78
CA VAL A 235 -6.07 -7.79 -14.43
C VAL A 235 -6.89 -6.79 -13.62
N LEU A 236 -6.57 -6.62 -12.33
CA LEU A 236 -7.20 -5.62 -11.49
C LEU A 236 -6.79 -4.22 -11.96
N THR A 237 -7.69 -3.57 -12.69
CA THR A 237 -7.60 -2.16 -13.02
C THR A 237 -8.72 -1.41 -12.33
N ARG A 238 -8.46 -0.18 -11.87
CA ARG A 238 -9.50 0.67 -11.26
C ARG A 238 -10.62 0.88 -12.28
N GLN A 239 -11.76 0.25 -12.03
CA GLN A 239 -12.83 0.15 -13.02
C GLN A 239 -13.49 1.51 -13.24
N THR A 240 -13.94 1.76 -14.46
CA THR A 240 -14.90 2.85 -14.72
C THR A 240 -16.29 2.26 -14.54
N LEU A 241 -16.94 2.67 -13.46
CA LEU A 241 -18.31 2.31 -13.14
C LEU A 241 -19.23 3.36 -13.76
N MET A 242 -20.30 2.93 -14.41
CA MET A 242 -21.38 3.84 -14.78
C MET A 242 -22.31 3.93 -13.59
N ASP A 243 -22.55 5.14 -13.08
CA ASP A 243 -23.64 5.35 -12.16
C ASP A 243 -24.95 5.01 -12.87
N PRO A 244 -25.67 3.97 -12.43
CA PRO A 244 -26.84 3.51 -13.15
C PRO A 244 -28.00 4.52 -13.08
N PHE A 245 -27.87 5.57 -12.26
CA PHE A 245 -28.87 6.61 -12.05
C PHE A 245 -28.60 7.93 -12.78
N SER A 246 -27.35 8.39 -12.81
CA SER A 246 -26.95 9.63 -13.49
C SER A 246 -26.34 9.40 -14.87
N GLY A 247 -26.05 8.14 -15.24
CA GLY A 247 -25.27 7.81 -16.44
C GLY A 247 -23.82 8.31 -16.39
N ALA A 248 -23.42 8.94 -15.28
CA ALA A 248 -22.10 9.49 -15.10
C ALA A 248 -21.11 8.36 -14.87
N PHE A 249 -20.06 8.33 -15.67
CA PHE A 249 -18.95 7.43 -15.46
C PHE A 249 -18.09 7.95 -14.31
N TYR A 250 -17.97 7.17 -13.24
CA TYR A 250 -17.05 7.43 -12.14
C TYR A 250 -16.07 6.28 -11.98
N LYS A 251 -14.87 6.58 -11.49
CA LYS A 251 -13.91 5.52 -11.19
C LYS A 251 -14.34 4.81 -9.89
N GLN A 252 -14.20 3.48 -9.86
CA GLN A 252 -14.32 2.65 -8.67
C GLN A 252 -13.68 3.35 -7.48
N HIS A 253 -14.29 3.20 -6.31
CA HIS A 253 -13.78 3.81 -5.10
C HIS A 253 -12.34 3.36 -4.85
N ARG A 254 -11.45 4.32 -4.56
CA ARG A 254 -10.01 4.07 -4.50
C ARG A 254 -9.65 3.07 -3.40
N ILE A 255 -10.35 3.12 -2.26
CA ILE A 255 -10.08 2.25 -1.12
C ILE A 255 -10.49 0.81 -1.43
N GLU A 256 -11.65 0.62 -2.07
CA GLU A 256 -12.10 -0.70 -2.53
C GLU A 256 -11.11 -1.32 -3.53
N TYR A 257 -10.60 -0.50 -4.45
CA TYR A 257 -9.56 -0.91 -5.39
C TYR A 257 -8.25 -1.27 -4.69
N LEU A 258 -7.76 -0.43 -3.76
CA LEU A 258 -6.54 -0.71 -2.99
C LEU A 258 -6.68 -1.96 -2.12
N ALA A 259 -7.84 -2.16 -1.49
CA ALA A 259 -8.15 -3.37 -0.74
C ALA A 259 -8.07 -4.61 -1.64
N SER A 260 -8.63 -4.52 -2.86
CA SER A 260 -8.57 -5.61 -3.85
C SER A 260 -7.13 -5.92 -4.26
N LEU A 261 -6.30 -4.90 -4.50
CA LEU A 261 -4.88 -5.07 -4.82
C LEU A 261 -4.12 -5.76 -3.68
N ARG A 262 -4.32 -5.32 -2.44
CA ARG A 262 -3.66 -5.93 -1.27
C ARG A 262 -4.07 -7.38 -1.12
N ASN A 263 -5.37 -7.66 -1.20
CA ASN A 263 -5.87 -9.02 -1.12
C ASN A 263 -5.27 -9.91 -2.23
N ALA A 264 -5.06 -9.37 -3.44
CA ALA A 264 -4.43 -10.12 -4.52
C ALA A 264 -2.96 -10.48 -4.26
N ALA A 265 -2.17 -9.57 -3.66
CA ALA A 265 -0.81 -9.89 -3.19
C ALA A 265 -0.82 -10.89 -2.02
N MET A 266 -1.90 -10.92 -1.25
CA MET A 266 -2.08 -11.80 -0.09
C MET A 266 -2.72 -13.15 -0.42
N GLU A 267 -3.09 -13.41 -1.68
CA GLU A 267 -3.80 -14.62 -2.09
C GLU A 267 -3.12 -15.94 -1.65
N PRO A 268 -1.78 -16.08 -1.69
CA PRO A 268 -1.12 -17.28 -1.17
C PRO A 268 -1.39 -17.54 0.32
N VAL A 269 -1.62 -16.50 1.13
CA VAL A 269 -1.96 -16.64 2.55
C VAL A 269 -3.38 -17.16 2.73
N TYR A 270 -4.31 -16.72 1.90
CA TYR A 270 -5.72 -17.11 1.99
C TYR A 270 -5.99 -18.51 1.44
N THR A 271 -5.18 -18.95 0.48
CA THR A 271 -5.33 -20.26 -0.19
C THR A 271 -4.52 -21.37 0.46
N SER A 272 -3.50 -21.02 1.25
CA SER A 272 -2.71 -21.99 2.01
C SER A 272 -3.47 -22.49 3.24
N ALA A 273 -3.12 -23.69 3.71
CA ALA A 273 -3.70 -24.22 4.94
C ALA A 273 -3.40 -23.31 6.14
N PRO A 274 -4.34 -23.10 7.08
CA PRO A 274 -4.07 -22.33 8.29
C PRO A 274 -2.82 -22.84 9.03
N GLY A 275 -1.93 -21.91 9.41
CA GLY A 275 -0.63 -22.23 10.03
C GLY A 275 0.52 -22.46 9.04
N THR A 276 0.31 -22.28 7.73
CA THR A 276 1.42 -22.32 6.74
C THR A 276 2.40 -21.16 6.92
N TYR A 277 1.87 -19.98 7.27
CA TYR A 277 2.66 -18.78 7.55
C TYR A 277 2.37 -18.33 8.97
N ASP A 278 3.42 -17.95 9.70
CA ASP A 278 3.31 -17.32 11.01
C ASP A 278 3.22 -15.81 10.88
N TYR A 279 3.93 -15.24 9.89
CA TYR A 279 3.98 -13.81 9.65
C TYR A 279 3.92 -13.43 8.17
N VAL A 280 3.29 -12.31 7.89
CA VAL A 280 3.27 -11.62 6.61
C VAL A 280 4.09 -10.36 6.73
N ILE A 281 5.07 -10.17 5.86
CA ILE A 281 5.79 -8.90 5.72
C ILE A 281 5.23 -8.19 4.51
N PHE A 282 4.60 -7.03 4.68
CA PHE A 282 4.11 -6.23 3.57
C PHE A 282 5.05 -5.03 3.34
N ILE A 283 5.55 -4.89 2.11
CA ILE A 283 6.51 -3.83 1.75
C ILE A 283 5.93 -3.04 0.57
N ASN A 284 5.86 -1.71 0.73
CA ASN A 284 5.51 -0.80 -0.35
C ASN A 284 6.71 -0.57 -1.29
N ASP A 285 6.56 0.34 -2.25
CA ASP A 285 7.58 0.87 -3.16
C ASP A 285 8.55 1.85 -2.48
N VAL A 286 9.02 1.48 -1.29
CA VAL A 286 9.93 2.27 -0.46
C VAL A 286 11.35 1.73 -0.53
N PHE A 287 12.34 2.61 -0.37
CA PHE A 287 13.70 2.21 -0.06
C PHE A 287 13.68 1.76 1.42
N PHE A 288 14.26 0.60 1.71
CA PHE A 288 14.35 -0.01 3.05
C PHE A 288 15.63 -0.82 3.17
N CYS A 289 16.01 -1.21 4.39
CA CYS A 289 17.17 -2.09 4.61
C CYS A 289 16.70 -3.42 5.20
N ALA A 290 17.13 -4.54 4.61
CA ALA A 290 16.71 -5.88 5.06
C ALA A 290 16.90 -6.13 6.57
N PRO A 291 18.01 -5.71 7.22
CA PRO A 291 18.17 -5.89 8.67
C PRO A 291 17.14 -5.14 9.52
N ASP A 292 16.59 -4.02 9.03
CA ASP A 292 15.56 -3.27 9.76
C ASP A 292 14.25 -4.08 9.87
N MET A 293 13.97 -4.98 8.92
CA MET A 293 12.81 -5.87 9.02
C MET A 293 13.01 -7.02 10.02
N LEU A 294 14.25 -7.54 10.16
CA LEU A 294 14.55 -8.51 11.23
C LEU A 294 14.33 -7.92 12.61
N ARG A 295 14.64 -6.62 12.74
CA ARG A 295 14.37 -5.85 13.95
C ARG A 295 12.86 -5.76 14.24
N LEU A 296 12.03 -5.52 13.22
CA LEU A 296 10.56 -5.56 13.41
C LEU A 296 10.07 -6.96 13.80
N ALA A 297 10.60 -8.01 13.16
CA ALA A 297 10.23 -9.38 13.45
C ALA A 297 10.54 -9.80 14.90
N ALA A 298 11.60 -9.27 15.49
CA ALA A 298 12.03 -9.60 16.85
C ALA A 298 11.11 -9.04 17.96
N PHE A 299 10.14 -8.19 17.64
CA PHE A 299 9.12 -7.77 18.61
C PHE A 299 8.04 -8.83 18.83
N GLU A 300 7.85 -9.75 17.89
CA GLU A 300 6.81 -10.79 17.93
C GLU A 300 5.41 -10.22 18.24
N GLY A 301 5.14 -9.00 17.75
CA GLY A 301 3.86 -8.32 17.89
C GLY A 301 2.83 -8.79 16.85
N ASP A 302 1.57 -8.42 17.07
CA ASP A 302 0.50 -8.65 16.09
C ASP A 302 0.73 -7.83 14.82
N ILE A 303 1.24 -6.61 15.00
CA ILE A 303 1.66 -5.68 13.94
C ILE A 303 2.93 -4.98 14.42
N ALA A 304 4.00 -5.00 13.62
CA ALA A 304 5.17 -4.16 13.85
C ALA A 304 5.54 -3.39 12.58
N CYS A 305 5.70 -2.06 12.68
CA CYS A 305 5.99 -1.20 11.53
C CYS A 305 7.19 -0.28 11.78
N GLY A 306 7.79 0.19 10.68
CA GLY A 306 8.71 1.33 10.71
C GLY A 306 7.98 2.67 10.72
N LEU A 307 8.72 3.71 10.32
CA LEU A 307 8.21 5.02 9.93
C LEU A 307 8.59 5.30 8.48
N ASP A 308 7.63 5.77 7.67
CA ASP A 308 7.90 6.20 6.30
C ASP A 308 7.96 7.72 6.17
N PHE A 309 8.88 8.16 5.32
CA PHE A 309 9.15 9.58 5.12
C PHE A 309 9.12 9.95 3.65
N GLU A 310 8.59 11.13 3.37
CA GLU A 310 8.81 11.83 2.11
C GLU A 310 10.01 12.76 2.24
N VAL A 311 10.74 12.93 1.15
CA VAL A 311 11.87 13.87 1.07
C VAL A 311 11.48 15.08 0.23
N TRP A 312 11.65 16.27 0.82
CA TRP A 312 11.38 17.56 0.22
C TRP A 312 12.68 18.31 -0.01
N ILE A 313 12.78 18.99 -1.16
CA ILE A 313 13.88 19.90 -1.46
C ILE A 313 13.26 21.26 -1.76
N GLY A 314 13.38 22.19 -0.81
CA GLY A 314 12.62 23.44 -0.81
C GLY A 314 11.12 23.16 -0.80
N ASN A 315 10.38 23.75 -1.75
CA ASN A 315 8.94 23.54 -1.89
C ASN A 315 8.57 22.42 -2.87
N LYS A 316 9.57 21.71 -3.43
CA LYS A 316 9.34 20.60 -4.35
C LYS A 316 9.40 19.28 -3.59
N LYS A 317 8.31 18.53 -3.71
CA LYS A 317 8.25 17.12 -3.32
C LYS A 317 9.10 16.33 -4.31
N GLY A 318 10.05 15.52 -3.84
CA GLY A 318 10.63 14.52 -4.74
C GLY A 318 9.51 13.56 -5.14
N ARG A 319 9.20 13.43 -6.43
CA ARG A 319 8.29 12.40 -6.92
C ARG A 319 9.05 11.46 -7.84
N VAL A 320 8.88 10.16 -7.61
CA VAL A 320 9.37 9.06 -8.46
C VAL A 320 8.40 8.77 -9.62
N SER A 321 7.41 9.62 -9.91
CA SER A 321 6.52 9.40 -11.07
C SER A 321 7.22 9.77 -12.38
N GLY A 322 7.24 8.85 -13.35
CA GLY A 322 8.08 8.80 -14.57
C GLY A 322 8.19 10.04 -15.48
N VAL A 323 7.50 11.14 -15.22
CA VAL A 323 7.69 12.42 -15.95
C VAL A 323 8.94 13.17 -15.45
N THR A 324 9.31 13.03 -14.17
CA THR A 324 10.55 13.61 -13.61
C THR A 324 11.81 12.88 -14.04
N GLN A 325 11.72 11.69 -14.64
CA GLN A 325 12.88 11.03 -15.25
C GLN A 325 13.50 11.86 -16.38
N ARG A 326 12.74 12.62 -17.18
CA ARG A 326 13.31 13.47 -18.25
C ARG A 326 14.08 14.67 -17.72
N PHE A 327 13.60 15.26 -16.62
CA PHE A 327 14.21 16.43 -16.00
C PHE A 327 15.44 16.03 -15.17
N LEU A 328 15.33 14.94 -14.40
CA LEU A 328 16.47 14.30 -13.73
C LEU A 328 17.53 13.87 -14.78
N ARG A 329 17.16 13.21 -15.89
CA ARG A 329 18.07 12.75 -16.97
C ARG A 329 18.95 13.85 -17.62
N ARG A 330 18.54 15.12 -17.60
CA ARG A 330 19.35 16.24 -18.14
C ARG A 330 20.34 16.80 -17.12
N LEU A 331 19.91 16.91 -15.86
CA LEU A 331 20.72 17.43 -14.75
C LEU A 331 21.74 16.39 -14.25
N MET A 332 21.34 15.13 -14.35
CA MET A 332 22.16 13.95 -14.17
C MET A 332 23.05 13.73 -15.43
N GLN A 333 23.89 14.66 -15.86
CA GLN A 333 24.96 14.45 -16.86
C GLN A 333 26.31 15.05 -16.45
N SER A 334 27.01 14.45 -15.48
CA SER A 334 28.47 14.50 -15.45
C SER A 334 29.03 13.64 -16.58
N LYS A 335 29.93 14.21 -17.38
CA LYS A 335 30.88 13.46 -18.20
C LYS A 335 31.63 12.45 -17.32
N THR A 336 31.13 11.23 -17.19
CA THR A 336 31.99 10.10 -16.86
C THR A 336 32.91 9.93 -18.06
N SER A 337 34.21 10.08 -17.83
CA SER A 337 35.24 9.50 -18.70
C SER A 337 34.78 8.10 -19.09
N SER A 338 34.83 7.81 -20.38
CA SER A 338 34.61 6.49 -20.96
C SER A 338 35.38 5.45 -20.15
N VAL A 339 34.68 4.76 -19.26
CA VAL A 339 35.14 3.45 -18.80
C VAL A 339 34.93 2.57 -20.02
N GLU A 340 36.02 2.16 -20.64
CA GLU A 340 35.99 1.11 -21.65
C GLU A 340 35.12 0.00 -21.09
N THR A 341 34.06 -0.31 -21.84
CA THR A 341 33.26 -1.49 -21.60
C THR A 341 34.24 -2.62 -21.73
N ILE A 342 34.58 -3.29 -20.62
CA ILE A 342 35.23 -4.60 -20.73
C ILE A 342 34.18 -5.43 -21.44
N VAL A 343 34.39 -5.59 -22.74
CA VAL A 343 33.83 -6.66 -23.53
C VAL A 343 34.04 -7.90 -22.67
N ALA A 344 32.94 -8.52 -22.24
CA ALA A 344 33.03 -9.85 -21.66
C ALA A 344 33.56 -10.74 -22.77
N ASP A 345 34.87 -10.85 -22.83
CA ASP A 345 35.56 -11.92 -23.51
C ASP A 345 35.04 -13.21 -22.86
N ASP A 346 34.69 -14.22 -23.67
CA ASP A 346 34.21 -15.54 -23.22
C ASP A 346 35.31 -16.32 -22.45
N SER A 347 36.35 -15.64 -21.96
CA SER A 347 37.42 -16.20 -21.16
C SER A 347 36.92 -16.46 -19.73
N VAL A 348 36.94 -17.76 -19.40
CA VAL A 348 36.72 -18.40 -18.09
C VAL A 348 36.65 -17.41 -16.93
N ILE A 349 35.41 -17.09 -16.51
CA ILE A 349 35.19 -16.27 -15.32
C ILE A 349 35.66 -17.09 -14.11
N THR A 350 36.77 -16.68 -13.51
CA THR A 350 37.31 -17.33 -12.31
C THR A 350 36.82 -16.63 -11.05
N TRP A 351 36.97 -17.27 -9.88
CA TRP A 351 36.70 -16.63 -8.60
C TRP A 351 37.52 -15.33 -8.41
N GLN A 352 38.67 -15.21 -9.07
CA GLN A 352 39.51 -14.00 -9.06
C GLN A 352 38.81 -12.85 -9.79
N THR A 353 38.22 -13.13 -10.95
CA THR A 353 37.39 -12.17 -11.71
C THR A 353 36.20 -11.69 -10.89
N ALA A 354 35.56 -12.59 -10.12
CA ALA A 354 34.52 -12.20 -9.18
C ALA A 354 35.05 -11.24 -8.10
N VAL A 355 36.24 -11.49 -7.54
CA VAL A 355 36.89 -10.61 -6.54
C VAL A 355 37.22 -9.23 -7.11
N GLU A 356 37.71 -9.16 -8.34
CA GLU A 356 37.98 -7.90 -9.02
C GLU A 356 36.69 -7.08 -9.22
N HIS A 357 35.62 -7.71 -9.71
CA HIS A 357 34.34 -7.04 -9.92
C HIS A 357 33.71 -6.57 -8.61
N MET A 358 33.73 -7.41 -7.57
CA MET A 358 33.25 -7.05 -6.23
C MET A 358 34.00 -5.83 -5.68
N SER A 359 35.33 -5.80 -5.81
CA SER A 359 36.16 -4.69 -5.35
C SER A 359 35.79 -3.40 -6.06
N LYS A 360 35.59 -3.47 -7.39
CA LYS A 360 35.15 -2.33 -8.21
C LYS A 360 33.79 -1.79 -7.75
N VAL A 361 32.79 -2.66 -7.58
CA VAL A 361 31.44 -2.27 -7.12
C VAL A 361 31.49 -1.53 -5.78
N HIS A 362 32.28 -2.01 -4.81
CA HIS A 362 32.41 -1.36 -3.50
C HIS A 362 33.09 0.01 -3.58
N VAL A 363 34.17 0.14 -4.37
CA VAL A 363 34.87 1.41 -4.56
C VAL A 363 33.97 2.44 -5.22
N GLU A 364 33.27 2.05 -6.29
CA GLU A 364 32.35 2.93 -7.01
C GLU A 364 31.15 3.34 -6.15
N GLU A 365 30.61 2.42 -5.35
CA GLU A 365 29.53 2.72 -4.40
C GLU A 365 29.98 3.72 -3.33
N ALA A 366 31.13 3.49 -2.72
CA ALA A 366 31.69 4.39 -1.71
C ALA A 366 31.93 5.80 -2.29
N ALA A 367 32.46 5.88 -3.51
CA ALA A 367 32.64 7.14 -4.23
C ALA A 367 31.30 7.82 -4.54
N ARG A 368 30.28 7.07 -4.98
CA ARG A 368 28.93 7.58 -5.25
C ARG A 368 28.29 8.16 -3.99
N GLN A 369 28.36 7.45 -2.86
CA GLN A 369 27.82 7.91 -1.57
C GLN A 369 28.58 9.15 -1.05
N ALA A 370 29.91 9.15 -1.11
CA ALA A 370 30.70 10.31 -0.70
C ALA A 370 30.39 11.55 -1.55
N ALA A 371 30.25 11.38 -2.87
CA ALA A 371 29.87 12.47 -3.76
C ALA A 371 28.43 12.96 -3.50
N ALA A 372 27.49 12.05 -3.21
CA ALA A 372 26.13 12.39 -2.81
C ALA A 372 26.11 13.25 -1.55
N ASP A 373 26.77 12.79 -0.49
CA ASP A 373 26.87 13.49 0.78
C ASP A 373 27.56 14.85 0.62
N ALA A 374 28.69 14.91 -0.10
CA ALA A 374 29.42 16.15 -0.31
C ALA A 374 28.56 17.21 -0.99
N ARG A 375 27.79 16.81 -2.01
CA ARG A 375 26.86 17.73 -2.66
C ARG A 375 25.79 18.18 -1.65
N VAL A 376 25.17 17.26 -0.89
CA VAL A 376 24.12 17.62 0.09
C VAL A 376 24.67 18.60 1.12
N GLN A 377 25.92 18.41 1.53
CA GLN A 377 26.61 19.32 2.43
C GLN A 377 26.84 20.71 1.82
N ALA A 378 27.14 20.80 0.52
CA ALA A 378 27.28 22.06 -0.21
C ALA A 378 25.95 22.75 -0.57
N ALA A 379 24.81 22.04 -0.54
CA ALA A 379 23.51 22.60 -0.90
C ALA A 379 23.05 23.69 0.08
N LYS A 380 22.62 24.85 -0.45
CA LYS A 380 22.00 25.94 0.32
C LYS A 380 20.68 25.50 0.97
N ILE A 381 19.90 24.69 0.24
CA ILE A 381 18.64 24.12 0.72
C ILE A 381 18.86 22.65 1.02
N LYS A 382 18.71 22.28 2.30
CA LYS A 382 18.87 20.91 2.78
C LYS A 382 17.59 20.10 2.50
N PRO A 383 17.71 18.77 2.29
CA PRO A 383 16.55 17.90 2.23
C PRO A 383 15.80 17.94 3.56
N ARG A 384 14.47 18.03 3.49
CA ARG A 384 13.58 17.95 4.65
C ARG A 384 12.81 16.65 4.58
N TYR A 385 12.81 15.92 5.69
CA TYR A 385 12.03 14.69 5.84
C TYR A 385 10.71 15.03 6.53
N GLU A 386 9.61 14.56 5.95
CA GLU A 386 8.27 14.67 6.55
C GLU A 386 7.67 13.28 6.68
N PHE A 387 7.02 13.01 7.81
CA PHE A 387 6.31 11.75 7.99
C PHE A 387 5.19 11.62 6.95
N TYR A 388 5.12 10.47 6.28
CA TYR A 388 4.20 10.25 5.16
C TYR A 388 2.83 9.75 5.61
N ASP A 389 2.78 8.61 6.31
CA ASP A 389 1.56 7.83 6.55
C ASP A 389 0.68 8.38 7.69
N THR A 390 0.27 9.63 7.53
CA THR A 390 -0.66 10.32 8.44
C THR A 390 -2.08 9.72 8.43
N TRP A 391 -2.39 8.90 7.42
CA TRP A 391 -3.74 8.33 7.25
C TRP A 391 -3.94 7.08 8.09
N VAL A 392 -2.93 6.22 8.18
CA VAL A 392 -3.05 4.93 8.87
C VAL A 392 -2.46 4.98 10.27
N SER A 393 -1.34 5.69 10.48
CA SER A 393 -0.68 5.71 11.78
C SER A 393 -1.54 6.33 12.89
N ARG A 394 -1.63 5.60 14.00
CA ARG A 394 -2.35 6.01 15.22
C ARG A 394 -1.49 5.79 16.45
N ASP A 395 -1.36 6.82 17.29
CA ASP A 395 -0.64 6.72 18.56
C ASP A 395 -1.35 5.79 19.54
N ILE A 396 -0.74 5.56 20.71
CA ILE A 396 -1.32 4.70 21.74
C ILE A 396 -2.67 5.20 22.26
N GLY A 397 -2.94 6.51 22.16
CA GLY A 397 -4.22 7.13 22.48
C GLY A 397 -5.26 7.00 21.36
N GLY A 398 -4.85 6.50 20.20
CA GLY A 398 -5.68 6.37 19.01
C GLY A 398 -5.74 7.62 18.15
N SER A 399 -4.94 8.65 18.42
CA SER A 399 -4.91 9.88 17.62
C SER A 399 -4.06 9.72 16.36
N PRO A 400 -4.45 10.36 15.23
CA PRO A 400 -3.69 10.31 13.98
C PRO A 400 -2.34 11.01 14.10
N TYR A 401 -1.35 10.49 13.38
CA TYR A 401 -0.07 11.16 13.25
C TYR A 401 -0.18 12.39 12.33
N GLY A 402 0.56 13.45 12.64
CA GLY A 402 0.77 14.62 11.81
C GLY A 402 2.06 14.53 10.98
N LYS A 403 2.31 15.54 10.14
CA LYS A 403 3.54 15.63 9.32
C LYS A 403 4.72 16.27 10.05
N THR A 404 4.43 17.13 11.01
CA THR A 404 5.40 17.98 11.70
C THR A 404 5.43 17.68 13.19
N ASP A 405 6.46 18.18 13.86
CA ASP A 405 6.69 17.96 15.28
C ASP A 405 5.60 18.61 16.16
N PRO A 406 5.05 17.90 17.16
CA PRO A 406 5.13 16.44 17.35
C PRO A 406 4.21 15.70 16.37
N ILE A 407 4.73 14.64 15.74
CA ILE A 407 3.88 13.83 14.84
C ILE A 407 2.80 13.09 15.62
N ALA A 408 3.04 12.70 16.87
CA ALA A 408 2.04 12.06 17.72
C ALA A 408 1.32 13.06 18.64
N ARG A 409 0.21 12.67 19.25
CA ARG A 409 -0.59 13.53 20.16
C ARG A 409 -0.58 13.03 21.60
N ASP A 410 -0.51 11.72 21.82
CA ASP A 410 -0.38 11.14 23.15
C ASP A 410 1.03 11.39 23.73
N TYR A 411 1.08 11.93 24.95
CA TYR A 411 2.34 12.34 25.60
C TYR A 411 3.32 11.17 25.80
N ARG A 412 2.83 9.94 26.04
CA ARG A 412 3.66 8.74 26.21
C ARG A 412 4.31 8.38 24.88
N THR A 413 3.54 8.44 23.80
CA THR A 413 4.06 8.24 22.45
C THR A 413 5.09 9.30 22.09
N ILE A 414 4.83 10.58 22.40
CA ILE A 414 5.76 11.69 22.15
C ILE A 414 7.09 11.48 22.89
N ASP A 415 7.07 11.08 24.17
CA ASP A 415 8.31 10.80 24.93
C ASP A 415 9.14 9.69 24.29
N LEU A 416 8.51 8.54 23.97
CA LEU A 416 9.19 7.40 23.37
C LEU A 416 9.75 7.74 21.98
N LEU A 417 9.00 8.49 21.18
CA LEU A 417 9.42 8.97 19.86
C LEU A 417 10.67 9.85 19.95
N HIS A 418 10.69 10.83 20.86
CA HIS A 418 11.85 11.71 21.10
C HIS A 418 13.10 10.94 21.52
N ARG A 419 12.90 9.84 22.27
CA ARG A 419 13.97 8.96 22.73
C ARG A 419 14.38 7.90 21.70
N GLY A 420 13.65 7.78 20.59
CA GLY A 420 13.88 6.76 19.55
C GLY A 420 13.55 5.33 20.01
N LEU A 421 12.72 5.19 21.04
CA LEU A 421 12.35 3.91 21.62
C LEU A 421 11.11 3.32 20.93
N PRO A 422 10.93 1.98 20.97
CA PRO A 422 9.74 1.33 20.43
C PRO A 422 8.46 1.86 21.06
N ILE A 423 7.46 2.10 20.23
CA ILE A 423 6.24 2.81 20.60
C ILE A 423 5.05 1.86 20.44
N PRO A 424 4.27 1.60 21.49
CA PRO A 424 2.97 0.96 21.32
C PRO A 424 2.05 1.88 20.51
N ALA A 425 1.36 1.33 19.52
CA ALA A 425 0.45 2.09 18.66
C ALA A 425 -0.94 1.44 18.65
N LYS A 426 -1.92 2.13 18.10
CA LYS A 426 -3.22 1.50 17.80
C LYS A 426 -3.27 0.93 16.38
N CYS A 427 -2.56 1.55 15.44
CA CYS A 427 -2.44 1.10 14.06
C CYS A 427 -1.19 1.68 13.43
N CYS A 428 -0.57 0.94 12.52
CA CYS A 428 0.52 1.40 11.67
C CYS A 428 0.58 0.58 10.37
N TRP A 429 1.15 1.18 9.33
CA TRP A 429 1.50 0.47 8.08
C TRP A 429 2.85 0.99 7.55
N ASN A 430 2.98 2.32 7.41
CA ASN A 430 4.24 3.08 7.35
C ASN A 430 5.26 2.51 6.35
N GLY A 431 4.81 2.18 5.14
CA GLY A 431 5.65 1.72 4.03
C GLY A 431 6.22 0.31 4.17
N MET A 432 6.35 -0.21 5.39
CA MET A 432 6.93 -1.51 5.67
C MET A 432 6.45 -2.03 7.03
N VAL A 433 5.74 -3.16 7.01
CA VAL A 433 5.05 -3.74 8.16
C VAL A 433 5.22 -5.26 8.20
N ILE A 434 5.29 -5.83 9.40
CA ILE A 434 5.10 -7.26 9.64
C ILE A 434 3.81 -7.48 10.43
N LEU A 435 3.01 -8.44 9.99
CA LEU A 435 1.71 -8.82 10.53
C LEU A 435 1.79 -10.27 10.98
N ASN A 436 1.30 -10.58 12.17
CA ASN A 436 1.00 -11.96 12.52
C ASN A 436 -0.04 -12.51 11.53
N ALA A 437 0.11 -13.73 11.02
CA ALA A 437 -0.74 -14.29 9.97
C ALA A 437 -2.00 -14.99 10.50
N THR A 438 -2.12 -15.17 11.83
CA THR A 438 -3.14 -16.00 12.50
C THR A 438 -4.56 -15.70 12.03
N HIS A 439 -4.92 -14.42 11.93
CA HIS A 439 -6.28 -14.02 11.56
C HIS A 439 -6.49 -13.91 10.05
N LEU A 440 -5.43 -13.62 9.29
CA LEU A 440 -5.48 -13.62 7.82
C LEU A 440 -5.78 -15.02 7.27
N ALA A 441 -5.15 -16.05 7.85
CA ALA A 441 -5.41 -17.45 7.51
C ALA A 441 -6.83 -17.92 7.87
N ARG A 442 -7.56 -17.15 8.68
CA ARG A 442 -8.96 -17.40 9.06
C ARG A 442 -9.97 -16.55 8.28
N GLY A 443 -9.51 -15.83 7.25
CA GLY A 443 -10.37 -15.06 6.35
C GLY A 443 -10.39 -13.55 6.58
N LEU A 444 -9.57 -13.00 7.48
CA LEU A 444 -9.40 -11.54 7.58
C LEU A 444 -8.78 -10.98 6.28
N LYS A 445 -9.51 -10.10 5.60
CA LYS A 445 -9.13 -9.48 4.33
C LYS A 445 -9.17 -7.95 4.44
N PHE A 446 -8.42 -7.27 3.56
CA PHE A 446 -8.57 -5.84 3.36
C PHE A 446 -9.95 -5.56 2.75
N ARG A 447 -10.58 -4.46 3.15
CA ARG A 447 -11.89 -4.05 2.65
C ARG A 447 -12.01 -2.54 2.60
N SER A 448 -13.01 -2.05 1.88
CA SER A 448 -13.52 -0.69 2.03
C SER A 448 -14.51 -0.60 3.18
N SER A 449 -14.82 0.63 3.57
CA SER A 449 -15.77 0.92 4.63
C SER A 449 -17.18 0.46 4.25
N LEU A 450 -17.92 -0.08 5.23
CA LEU A 450 -19.34 -0.38 5.13
C LEU A 450 -20.15 0.91 5.34
N THR A 451 -20.06 1.85 4.39
CA THR A 451 -20.63 3.19 4.54
C THR A 451 -22.16 3.19 4.70
N VAL A 452 -22.85 2.19 4.13
CA VAL A 452 -24.30 1.97 4.30
C VAL A 452 -24.66 1.58 5.74
N GLU A 453 -23.78 0.84 6.40
CA GLU A 453 -23.90 0.47 7.82
C GLU A 453 -23.52 1.64 8.74
N GLY A 454 -22.92 2.71 8.20
CA GLY A 454 -22.50 3.91 8.92
C GLY A 454 -21.00 4.00 9.18
N GLU A 455 -20.18 3.09 8.65
CA GLU A 455 -18.72 3.21 8.76
C GLU A 455 -18.21 4.42 7.98
N TYR A 456 -17.16 5.05 8.50
CA TYR A 456 -16.52 6.17 7.81
C TYR A 456 -15.62 5.68 6.69
N ASP A 457 -15.60 6.44 5.60
CA ASP A 457 -14.66 6.24 4.51
C ASP A 457 -13.23 6.59 4.97
N ILE A 458 -12.41 5.56 5.15
CA ILE A 458 -11.03 5.62 5.66
C ILE A 458 -10.15 4.62 4.88
N SER A 459 -8.83 4.65 5.10
CA SER A 459 -7.94 3.69 4.41
C SER A 459 -8.28 2.24 4.76
N GLU A 460 -8.14 1.38 3.75
CA GLU A 460 -8.21 -0.08 3.85
C GLU A 460 -7.25 -0.65 4.89
N CYS A 461 -6.07 -0.03 5.09
CA CYS A 461 -5.13 -0.43 6.12
C CYS A 461 -5.62 -0.03 7.52
N SER A 462 -6.31 1.10 7.65
CA SER A 462 -6.92 1.53 8.91
C SER A 462 -8.08 0.61 9.32
N LEU A 463 -8.93 0.23 8.36
CA LEU A 463 -9.99 -0.76 8.57
C LEU A 463 -9.40 -2.13 8.93
N PHE A 464 -8.34 -2.54 8.22
CA PHE A 464 -7.65 -3.78 8.53
C PHE A 464 -7.15 -3.80 9.98
N CYS A 465 -6.46 -2.75 10.45
CA CYS A 465 -6.04 -2.64 11.85
C CYS A 465 -7.21 -2.76 12.83
N GLU A 466 -8.34 -2.12 12.53
CA GLU A 466 -9.53 -2.18 13.37
C GLU A 466 -10.13 -3.58 13.45
N ASP A 467 -10.37 -4.20 12.30
CA ASP A 467 -10.87 -5.57 12.23
C ASP A 467 -9.92 -6.54 12.94
N TYR A 468 -8.62 -6.29 12.79
CA TYR A 468 -7.60 -7.09 13.45
C TYR A 468 -7.67 -6.94 14.98
N ARG A 469 -7.83 -5.71 15.49
CA ARG A 469 -8.02 -5.43 16.91
C ARG A 469 -9.32 -6.00 17.48
N ARG A 470 -10.42 -5.94 16.72
CA ARG A 470 -11.71 -6.55 17.09
C ARG A 470 -11.58 -8.06 17.30
N LEU A 471 -10.66 -8.69 16.56
CA LEU A 471 -10.32 -10.10 16.72
C LEU A 471 -9.34 -10.40 17.87
N GLY A 472 -8.97 -9.39 18.66
CA GLY A 472 -8.11 -9.53 19.85
C GLY A 472 -6.63 -9.26 19.61
N ALA A 473 -6.23 -8.91 18.39
CA ALA A 473 -4.85 -8.60 18.04
C ALA A 473 -4.53 -7.14 18.36
N THR A 474 -3.97 -6.89 19.55
CA THR A 474 -3.78 -5.54 20.10
C THR A 474 -2.33 -5.13 20.29
N ASN A 475 -1.38 -6.05 20.11
CA ASN A 475 0.04 -5.83 20.33
C ASN A 475 0.66 -5.19 19.09
N VAL A 476 0.41 -3.90 18.90
CA VAL A 476 0.92 -3.12 17.78
C VAL A 476 2.10 -2.27 18.24
N VAL A 477 3.22 -2.31 17.51
CA VAL A 477 4.42 -1.51 17.80
C VAL A 477 4.92 -0.78 16.55
N VAL A 478 5.36 0.45 16.75
CA VAL A 478 6.12 1.23 15.77
C VAL A 478 7.53 1.39 16.30
N ASP A 479 8.53 1.06 15.50
CA ASP A 479 9.94 1.26 15.86
C ASP A 479 10.54 2.46 15.12
N PRO A 480 10.82 3.60 15.80
CA PRO A 480 11.39 4.79 15.17
C PRO A 480 12.81 4.58 14.63
N SER A 481 13.46 3.47 14.96
CA SER A 481 14.77 3.09 14.41
C SER A 481 14.67 2.41 13.05
N VAL A 482 13.48 1.92 12.68
CA VAL A 482 13.18 1.36 11.37
C VAL A 482 12.54 2.45 10.52
N ARG A 483 13.23 2.87 9.47
CA ARG A 483 12.84 4.02 8.66
C ARG A 483 12.94 3.70 7.20
N VAL A 484 11.91 4.08 6.46
CA VAL A 484 11.82 3.85 5.02
C VAL A 484 11.43 5.15 4.33
N SER A 485 11.64 5.23 3.03
CA SER A 485 11.27 6.42 2.27
C SER A 485 10.93 6.08 0.83
N TYR A 486 10.01 6.84 0.25
CA TYR A 486 9.64 6.75 -1.15
C TYR A 486 10.68 7.40 -2.09
N LEU A 487 11.78 7.92 -1.55
CA LEU A 487 12.90 8.50 -2.28
C LEU A 487 14.23 8.07 -1.68
N VAL A 488 15.29 8.17 -2.47
CA VAL A 488 16.66 7.98 -1.97
C VAL A 488 16.96 9.05 -0.92
N TRP A 489 17.57 8.63 0.20
CA TRP A 489 17.91 9.49 1.34
C TRP A 489 19.41 9.65 1.54
N THR A 490 19.77 10.52 2.48
CA THR A 490 21.16 10.85 2.85
C THR A 490 21.52 10.23 4.20
N LYS A 491 22.81 10.26 4.60
CA LYS A 491 23.25 9.79 5.93
C LYS A 491 22.47 10.37 7.11
N GLU A 492 22.01 11.61 6.98
CA GLU A 492 21.23 12.31 8.01
C GLU A 492 19.91 11.57 8.34
N PHE A 493 19.42 10.74 7.41
CA PHE A 493 18.23 9.92 7.62
C PHE A 493 18.34 8.91 8.77
N HIS A 494 19.56 8.57 9.17
CA HIS A 494 19.83 7.70 10.31
C HIS A 494 19.98 8.48 11.64
N GLY A 495 20.08 9.81 11.59
CA GLY A 495 20.22 10.71 12.73
C GLY A 495 18.89 11.09 13.38
N LYS A 496 18.82 12.25 14.03
CA LYS A 496 17.54 12.80 14.50
C LYS A 496 16.75 13.35 13.30
N LEU A 497 15.45 13.12 13.26
CA LEU A 497 14.58 13.59 12.19
C LEU A 497 13.56 14.62 12.72
N PRO A 498 13.03 15.50 11.84
CA PRO A 498 11.89 16.35 12.17
C PRO A 498 10.70 15.52 12.67
N GLY A 499 9.77 16.16 13.38
CA GLY A 499 8.59 15.45 13.86
C GLY A 499 8.70 14.91 15.30
N GLY A 500 9.79 15.22 15.99
CA GLY A 500 10.09 14.66 17.31
C GLY A 500 10.68 13.25 17.22
N VAL A 501 11.22 12.84 16.07
CA VAL A 501 11.80 11.51 15.89
C VAL A 501 13.26 11.51 16.34
N GLY A 502 13.53 10.80 17.43
CA GLY A 502 14.87 10.62 18.00
C GLY A 502 15.85 9.97 17.03
N ALA A 503 17.13 9.84 17.41
CA ALA A 503 18.10 9.09 16.60
C ALA A 503 17.78 7.59 16.59
N LYS A 504 18.22 6.84 15.56
CA LYS A 504 18.07 5.38 15.56
C LYS A 504 18.79 4.79 16.78
N VAL A 505 18.10 3.91 17.52
CA VAL A 505 18.60 3.27 18.74
C VAL A 505 19.03 1.82 18.43
N PRO A 506 20.27 1.40 18.77
CA PRO A 506 20.71 0.01 18.57
C PRO A 506 19.84 -1.00 19.33
N TRP A 507 19.60 -2.17 18.73
CA TRP A 507 18.73 -3.19 19.33
C TRP A 507 19.25 -3.71 20.67
N SER A 508 20.57 -3.88 20.82
CA SER A 508 21.18 -4.24 22.10
C SER A 508 20.87 -3.26 23.24
N LEU A 509 20.66 -1.97 22.93
CA LEU A 509 20.29 -0.99 23.94
C LEU A 509 18.83 -1.20 24.35
N ILE A 510 17.93 -1.44 23.39
CA ILE A 510 16.51 -1.77 23.63
C ILE A 510 16.38 -2.99 24.55
N GLN A 511 17.18 -4.03 24.31
CA GLN A 511 17.18 -5.25 25.13
C GLN A 511 17.66 -5.03 26.58
N ARG A 512 18.53 -4.04 26.82
CA ARG A 512 19.16 -3.81 28.14
C ARG A 512 18.57 -2.62 28.91
N SER A 513 17.78 -1.77 28.25
CA SER A 513 17.26 -0.53 28.84
C SER A 513 15.91 -0.68 29.57
N GLY A 514 15.31 -1.87 29.57
CA GLY A 514 13.94 -2.10 30.06
C GLY A 514 12.85 -1.63 29.10
N ALA A 515 13.20 -1.14 27.90
CA ALA A 515 12.23 -0.65 26.93
C ALA A 515 11.24 -1.72 26.44
N LEU A 516 11.66 -2.99 26.36
CA LEU A 516 10.76 -4.10 26.01
C LEU A 516 9.75 -4.40 27.13
N ASP A 517 10.17 -4.33 28.40
CA ASP A 517 9.28 -4.51 29.54
C ASP A 517 8.26 -3.36 29.63
N GLU A 518 8.71 -2.13 29.37
CA GLU A 518 7.86 -0.94 29.28
C GLU A 518 6.85 -1.07 28.13
N LEU A 519 7.28 -1.52 26.94
CA LEU A 519 6.40 -1.81 25.80
C LEU A 519 5.33 -2.83 26.17
N GLN A 520 5.72 -3.95 26.79
CA GLN A 520 4.79 -4.98 27.25
C GLN A 520 3.84 -4.48 28.34
N SER A 521 4.29 -3.61 29.25
CA SER A 521 3.43 -2.94 30.22
C SER A 521 2.39 -2.09 29.52
N LEU A 522 2.81 -1.22 28.59
CA LEU A 522 1.90 -0.33 27.86
C LEU A 522 0.91 -1.10 26.98
N TRP A 523 1.31 -2.22 26.37
CA TRP A 523 0.38 -3.13 25.70
C TRP A 523 -0.67 -3.69 26.65
N ARG A 524 -0.29 -4.15 27.85
CA ARG A 524 -1.24 -4.63 28.85
C ARG A 524 -2.19 -3.52 29.31
N ASP A 525 -1.66 -2.34 29.60
CA ASP A 525 -2.41 -1.18 30.10
C ASP A 525 -3.43 -0.68 29.07
N THR A 526 -3.13 -0.83 27.79
CA THR A 526 -3.97 -0.33 26.69
C THR A 526 -4.70 -1.42 25.91
N LYS A 527 -4.60 -2.68 26.34
CA LYS A 527 -5.24 -3.84 25.71
C LYS A 527 -6.76 -3.69 25.65
N SER A 528 -7.38 -3.27 26.75
CA SER A 528 -8.82 -3.02 26.84
C SER A 528 -9.26 -1.70 26.22
N CYS A 529 -8.31 -0.80 25.91
CA CYS A 529 -8.63 0.48 25.28
C CYS A 529 -8.96 0.24 23.80
N MET A 530 -10.26 0.24 23.51
CA MET A 530 -10.81 0.09 22.17
C MET A 530 -11.21 1.42 21.54
N LYS A 531 -10.77 2.55 22.10
CA LYS A 531 -10.99 3.87 21.51
C LYS A 531 -9.96 4.16 20.41
N MET A 532 -10.44 4.58 19.26
CA MET A 532 -9.64 5.13 18.17
C MET A 532 -10.23 6.43 17.65
N THR A 533 -9.37 7.33 17.23
CA THR A 533 -9.74 8.58 16.58
C THR A 533 -9.54 8.43 15.08
N TRP A 534 -10.60 8.63 14.34
CA TRP A 534 -10.62 8.52 12.89
C TRP A 534 -10.50 9.87 12.24
N VAL A 535 -9.77 9.90 11.12
CA VAL A 535 -9.79 11.02 10.20
C VAL A 535 -10.55 10.57 8.96
N PRO A 536 -11.72 11.16 8.66
CA PRO A 536 -12.46 10.81 7.47
C PRO A 536 -11.72 11.32 6.23
N LEU A 537 -11.77 10.53 5.16
CA LEU A 537 -11.41 11.01 3.84
C LEU A 537 -12.46 12.01 3.37
N LYS A 538 -12.02 13.07 2.67
CA LYS A 538 -12.95 13.98 2.02
C LYS A 538 -13.73 13.21 0.95
N LYS A 539 -15.06 13.38 0.93
CA LYS A 539 -15.93 12.79 -0.08
C LYS A 539 -15.38 13.16 -1.47
N TYR A 540 -14.97 12.16 -2.25
CA TYR A 540 -14.39 12.29 -3.61
C TYR A 540 -12.95 12.81 -3.72
N ALA A 541 -12.19 12.91 -2.62
CA ALA A 541 -10.79 13.29 -2.69
C ALA A 541 -9.87 12.22 -2.11
N GLU A 542 -8.66 12.13 -2.66
CA GLU A 542 -7.58 11.31 -2.12
C GLU A 542 -6.85 12.04 -0.99
N GLU A 543 -7.55 12.82 -0.16
CA GLU A 543 -6.95 13.59 0.93
C GLU A 543 -7.80 13.51 2.20
N ALA A 544 -7.15 13.23 3.33
CA ALA A 544 -7.74 13.20 4.65
C ALA A 544 -7.94 14.62 5.20
N ASP A 545 -9.08 14.86 5.87
CA ASP A 545 -9.33 16.13 6.56
C ASP A 545 -8.80 16.07 8.00
N LEU A 546 -7.48 16.25 8.18
CA LEU A 546 -6.79 16.09 9.48
C LEU A 546 -7.36 16.98 10.61
N GLU A 547 -8.15 18.01 10.28
CA GLU A 547 -8.80 18.88 11.26
C GLU A 547 -10.12 18.31 11.78
N LYS A 548 -10.72 17.37 11.04
CA LYS A 548 -11.95 16.69 11.45
C LYS A 548 -11.62 15.30 11.93
N TYR A 549 -11.97 15.03 13.18
CA TYR A 549 -11.77 13.71 13.74
C TYR A 549 -12.96 13.26 14.58
N ARG A 550 -13.16 11.95 14.62
CA ARG A 550 -14.20 11.33 15.44
C ARG A 550 -13.59 10.24 16.30
N ALA A 551 -13.83 10.32 17.61
CA ALA A 551 -13.52 9.24 18.52
C ALA A 551 -14.62 8.18 18.42
N VAL A 552 -14.21 6.93 18.26
CA VAL A 552 -15.09 5.77 18.20
C VAL A 552 -14.53 4.72 19.15
N ASP A 553 -15.44 4.09 19.88
CA ASP A 553 -15.12 2.96 20.74
C ASP A 553 -15.45 1.66 20.01
N LEU A 554 -14.41 0.98 19.53
CA LEU A 554 -14.51 -0.26 18.75
C LEU A 554 -15.24 -1.38 19.48
N ALA A 555 -15.30 -1.33 20.82
CA ALA A 555 -16.00 -2.33 21.62
C ALA A 555 -17.52 -2.12 21.68
N SER A 556 -18.00 -0.89 21.51
CA SER A 556 -19.43 -0.55 21.61
C SER A 556 -20.12 -0.37 20.26
N VAL A 557 -19.39 -0.48 19.15
CA VAL A 557 -19.95 -0.32 17.81
C VAL A 557 -20.20 -1.68 17.16
N ASN A 558 -21.44 -1.86 16.67
CA ASN A 558 -21.97 -3.11 16.11
C ASN A 558 -21.23 -3.62 14.86
N TYR A 559 -20.36 -2.81 14.26
CA TYR A 559 -19.54 -3.24 13.11
C TYR A 559 -18.71 -4.49 13.39
N THR A 560 -18.37 -4.75 14.67
CA THR A 560 -17.68 -5.98 15.05
C THR A 560 -18.53 -7.21 14.83
N ASP A 561 -19.79 -7.22 15.29
CA ASP A 561 -20.67 -8.37 15.11
C ASP A 561 -21.06 -8.53 13.64
N ILE A 562 -21.31 -7.42 12.92
CA ILE A 562 -21.54 -7.41 11.48
C ILE A 562 -20.32 -8.03 10.75
N PHE A 563 -19.11 -7.57 11.05
CA PHE A 563 -17.88 -8.11 10.47
C PHE A 563 -17.68 -9.60 10.79
N LEU A 564 -17.87 -10.01 12.05
CA LEU A 564 -17.75 -11.39 12.48
C LEU A 564 -18.81 -12.30 11.87
N GLU A 565 -20.03 -11.80 11.66
CA GLU A 565 -21.11 -12.51 10.95
C GLU A 565 -20.74 -12.72 9.48
N HIS A 566 -20.20 -11.69 8.82
CA HIS A 566 -19.67 -11.81 7.45
C HIS A 566 -18.49 -12.78 7.34
N LEU A 567 -17.66 -12.91 8.39
CA LEU A 567 -16.61 -13.93 8.44
C LEU A 567 -17.14 -15.35 8.68
N LYS A 568 -18.22 -15.52 9.46
CA LYS A 568 -18.85 -16.83 9.74
C LYS A 568 -19.62 -17.37 8.55
N HIS A 569 -20.19 -16.48 7.75
CA HIS A 569 -20.88 -16.77 6.51
C HIS A 569 -20.12 -16.12 5.36
N PRO A 570 -18.93 -16.64 4.98
CA PRO A 570 -18.22 -16.13 3.83
C PRO A 570 -19.20 -16.19 2.67
N SER A 571 -19.55 -15.02 2.15
CA SER A 571 -20.41 -14.92 0.99
C SER A 571 -19.83 -15.86 -0.06
N SER A 572 -20.64 -16.84 -0.49
CA SER A 572 -20.29 -17.69 -1.62
C SER A 572 -19.79 -16.78 -2.73
N THR A 573 -18.68 -17.19 -3.36
CA THR A 573 -18.03 -16.55 -4.51
C THR A 573 -19.07 -15.77 -5.33
N PRO A 574 -18.89 -14.48 -5.65
CA PRO A 574 -19.97 -13.66 -6.17
C PRO A 574 -20.60 -14.33 -7.38
N SER A 575 -21.81 -14.86 -7.19
CA SER A 575 -22.70 -15.15 -8.30
C SER A 575 -23.01 -13.80 -8.92
N LYS A 576 -22.82 -13.68 -10.23
CA LYS A 576 -23.19 -12.50 -11.02
C LYS A 576 -24.53 -11.93 -10.52
N PRO A 577 -24.64 -10.62 -10.25
CA PRO A 577 -25.70 -10.10 -9.41
C PRO A 577 -27.08 -10.21 -10.08
N ALA A 578 -28.07 -10.63 -9.28
CA ALA A 578 -29.49 -10.56 -9.58
C ALA A 578 -30.18 -9.71 -8.50
N THR A 579 -30.01 -8.38 -8.55
CA THR A 579 -30.71 -7.45 -7.65
C THR A 579 -31.50 -6.41 -8.44
N CYS A 580 -32.76 -6.19 -8.06
CA CYS A 580 -33.64 -5.20 -8.69
C CYS A 580 -33.37 -3.79 -8.15
N ASN A 581 -33.63 -2.79 -8.98
CA ASN A 581 -33.52 -1.39 -8.60
C ASN A 581 -34.75 -0.95 -7.76
N LEU A 582 -34.50 -0.32 -6.60
CA LEU A 582 -35.53 0.17 -5.66
C LEU A 582 -35.75 1.68 -5.74
N ILE A 583 -34.94 2.38 -6.54
CA ILE A 583 -35.11 3.80 -6.81
C ILE A 583 -35.46 3.89 -8.30
N MET A 584 -36.63 4.43 -8.62
CA MET A 584 -37.18 4.41 -9.96
C MET A 584 -37.33 5.84 -10.47
N GLY A 585 -36.50 6.22 -11.45
CA GLY A 585 -36.44 7.58 -12.01
C GLY A 585 -35.01 8.15 -11.99
N PRO A 586 -34.83 9.45 -12.24
CA PRO A 586 -35.87 10.47 -12.45
C PRO A 586 -36.59 10.33 -13.79
N TYR A 587 -37.91 10.54 -13.80
CA TYR A 587 -38.75 10.60 -14.99
C TYR A 587 -39.16 12.05 -15.25
N GLY A 588 -38.78 12.61 -16.40
CA GLY A 588 -38.93 14.02 -16.74
C GLY A 588 -37.60 14.78 -16.80
N ALA A 589 -37.63 16.12 -16.74
CA ALA A 589 -36.45 16.98 -16.86
C ALA A 589 -35.69 17.14 -15.52
N SER A 590 -34.64 16.35 -15.29
CA SER A 590 -33.90 16.31 -14.01
C SER A 590 -32.89 17.44 -13.77
N TYR A 591 -32.63 18.29 -14.77
CA TYR A 591 -31.69 19.42 -14.68
C TYR A 591 -32.38 20.79 -14.65
N GLU A 592 -33.71 20.82 -14.76
CA GLU A 592 -34.52 22.02 -14.69
C GLU A 592 -35.36 22.05 -13.41
N GLY A 593 -35.50 23.23 -12.82
CA GLY A 593 -36.21 23.42 -11.55
C GLY A 593 -35.34 23.16 -10.32
N MET A 594 -35.93 23.39 -9.13
CA MET A 594 -35.27 23.13 -7.86
C MET A 594 -35.52 21.69 -7.44
N ALA A 595 -34.47 21.02 -6.97
CA ALA A 595 -34.57 19.66 -6.48
C ALA A 595 -35.38 19.59 -5.18
N PHE A 596 -36.22 18.58 -5.07
CA PHE A 596 -36.96 18.23 -3.85
C PHE A 596 -36.79 16.74 -3.53
N ASP A 597 -36.87 16.43 -2.25
CA ASP A 597 -36.81 15.06 -1.73
C ASP A 597 -37.63 14.97 -0.45
N ASP A 598 -38.74 14.24 -0.53
CA ASP A 598 -39.65 14.05 0.59
C ASP A 598 -39.25 12.87 1.48
N LEU A 599 -38.15 12.17 1.19
CA LEU A 599 -37.79 10.95 1.90
C LEU A 599 -37.59 11.22 3.39
N SER A 600 -37.04 12.38 3.73
CA SER A 600 -36.93 12.83 5.13
C SER A 600 -38.29 13.17 5.77
N LEU A 601 -39.26 13.68 5.00
CA LEU A 601 -40.64 13.93 5.46
C LEU A 601 -41.37 12.63 5.77
N SER A 602 -41.20 11.62 4.91
CA SER A 602 -41.67 10.24 5.13
C SER A 602 -40.99 9.54 6.32
N ALA A 603 -40.00 10.18 6.93
CA ALA A 603 -39.10 9.56 7.90
C ALA A 603 -38.52 8.24 7.35
N PHE A 604 -38.10 8.28 6.08
CA PHE A 604 -37.57 7.14 5.31
C PHE A 604 -38.54 5.96 5.25
N GLY A 605 -39.83 6.24 5.01
CA GLY A 605 -40.90 5.24 4.89
C GLY A 605 -41.51 4.74 6.21
N LYS A 606 -41.06 5.27 7.36
CA LYS A 606 -41.71 5.01 8.66
C LYS A 606 -43.09 5.64 8.75
N ASN A 607 -43.27 6.81 8.13
CA ASN A 607 -44.56 7.45 8.01
C ASN A 607 -45.15 7.08 6.64
N PRO A 608 -46.31 6.41 6.58
CA PRO A 608 -46.93 6.04 5.31
C PRO A 608 -47.42 7.29 4.57
N ILE A 609 -47.50 7.19 3.25
CA ILE A 609 -48.18 8.21 2.45
C ILE A 609 -49.67 8.16 2.79
N THR A 610 -50.21 9.24 3.34
CA THR A 610 -51.60 9.30 3.81
C THR A 610 -52.47 10.15 2.89
N THR A 611 -51.95 11.27 2.41
CA THR A 611 -52.68 12.18 1.55
C THR A 611 -51.79 12.64 0.40
N ILE A 612 -52.30 12.63 -0.83
CA ILE A 612 -51.64 13.23 -1.99
C ILE A 612 -52.54 14.33 -2.53
N THR A 613 -52.04 15.56 -2.53
CA THR A 613 -52.70 16.72 -3.12
C THR A 613 -51.93 17.16 -4.35
N TYR A 614 -52.63 17.33 -5.48
CA TYR A 614 -52.01 17.67 -6.75
C TYR A 614 -52.86 18.67 -7.54
N SER A 615 -52.24 19.38 -8.47
CA SER A 615 -52.95 20.22 -9.45
C SER A 615 -52.52 19.90 -10.88
N ASN A 616 -53.49 19.91 -11.78
CA ASN A 616 -53.29 19.48 -13.17
C ASN A 616 -53.67 20.57 -14.15
N THR A 617 -52.90 20.66 -15.23
CA THR A 617 -53.30 21.29 -16.49
C THR A 617 -52.95 20.32 -17.62
N THR A 618 -52.16 20.71 -18.62
CA THR A 618 -51.52 19.77 -19.56
C THR A 618 -50.35 19.02 -18.94
N GLU A 619 -49.73 19.62 -17.92
CA GLU A 619 -48.64 19.04 -17.11
C GLU A 619 -49.03 19.04 -15.62
N LEU A 620 -48.35 18.20 -14.83
CA LEU A 620 -48.55 18.14 -13.38
C LEU A 620 -47.96 19.40 -12.74
N GLN A 621 -48.82 20.36 -12.38
CA GLN A 621 -48.39 21.68 -11.92
C GLN A 621 -47.88 21.66 -10.48
N SER A 622 -48.51 20.88 -9.62
CA SER A 622 -48.03 20.70 -8.27
C SER A 622 -48.25 19.29 -7.75
N LEU A 623 -47.36 18.87 -6.86
CA LEU A 623 -47.44 17.64 -6.09
C LEU A 623 -47.09 17.94 -4.65
N GLN A 624 -47.99 17.57 -3.74
CA GLN A 624 -47.79 17.67 -2.30
C GLN A 624 -48.20 16.35 -1.67
N VAL A 625 -47.30 15.76 -0.90
CA VAL A 625 -47.54 14.45 -0.28
C VAL A 625 -47.40 14.56 1.22
N GLU A 626 -48.45 14.17 1.93
CA GLU A 626 -48.46 14.06 3.38
C GLU A 626 -48.03 12.66 3.80
N TYR A 627 -47.19 12.62 4.83
CA TYR A 627 -46.65 11.38 5.35
C TYR A 627 -47.03 11.24 6.83
N GLY A 628 -47.95 10.34 7.12
CA GLY A 628 -48.55 10.20 8.44
C GLY A 628 -49.31 11.48 8.83
N SER A 629 -48.92 12.09 9.96
CA SER A 629 -49.48 13.35 10.47
C SER A 629 -48.67 14.60 10.08
N LYS A 630 -47.59 14.44 9.30
CA LYS A 630 -46.78 15.58 8.86
C LYS A 630 -47.37 16.22 7.59
N PRO A 631 -47.61 17.54 7.58
CA PRO A 631 -48.07 18.22 6.38
C PRO A 631 -46.97 18.14 5.31
N GLY A 632 -47.38 17.81 4.08
CA GLY A 632 -46.49 17.71 2.93
C GLY A 632 -45.95 19.06 2.50
N LEU A 633 -44.80 19.08 1.82
CA LEU A 633 -44.33 20.27 1.11
C LEU A 633 -44.90 20.26 -0.31
N SER A 634 -45.40 21.41 -0.78
CA SER A 634 -45.90 21.54 -2.15
C SER A 634 -44.74 21.80 -3.10
N HIS A 635 -44.56 20.90 -4.05
CA HIS A 635 -43.58 21.02 -5.13
C HIS A 635 -44.29 21.46 -6.40
N GLY A 636 -43.83 22.54 -7.03
CA GLY A 636 -44.57 23.20 -8.10
C GLY A 636 -45.55 24.26 -7.59
N THR A 637 -46.30 24.90 -8.49
CA THR A 637 -47.24 25.98 -8.12
C THR A 637 -48.68 25.46 -8.08
N PRO A 638 -49.31 25.34 -6.90
CA PRO A 638 -50.64 24.76 -6.79
C PRO A 638 -51.71 25.66 -7.39
N ASN A 639 -52.58 25.09 -8.23
CA ASN A 639 -53.73 25.77 -8.82
C ASN A 639 -54.93 24.82 -8.95
N ALA A 640 -56.06 25.14 -8.32
CA ALA A 640 -57.27 24.29 -8.33
C ALA A 640 -56.98 22.81 -7.96
N THR A 641 -56.46 22.60 -6.75
CA THR A 641 -55.94 21.31 -6.30
C THR A 641 -57.01 20.24 -6.07
N SER A 642 -56.70 19.00 -6.41
CA SER A 642 -57.45 17.79 -6.03
C SER A 642 -56.69 17.01 -4.97
N THR A 643 -57.40 16.30 -4.11
CA THR A 643 -56.80 15.56 -2.99
C THR A 643 -57.29 14.11 -2.99
N VAL A 644 -56.35 13.20 -2.75
CA VAL A 644 -56.61 11.77 -2.58
C VAL A 644 -56.08 11.33 -1.23
N THR A 645 -56.94 10.68 -0.45
CA THR A 645 -56.58 10.10 0.85
C THR A 645 -56.51 8.58 0.78
N LEU A 646 -55.49 8.03 1.43
CA LEU A 646 -55.24 6.61 1.62
C LEU A 646 -55.65 6.22 3.04
N SER A 647 -56.22 5.02 3.20
CA SER A 647 -56.53 4.48 4.53
C SER A 647 -55.26 4.06 5.29
N SER A 648 -55.36 3.85 6.61
CA SER A 648 -54.20 3.65 7.50
C SER A 648 -53.25 2.52 7.09
N ASP A 649 -53.76 1.49 6.43
CA ASP A 649 -53.00 0.30 6.02
C ASP A 649 -52.86 0.17 4.48
N GLU A 650 -53.31 1.18 3.73
CA GLU A 650 -53.27 1.17 2.26
C GLU A 650 -51.93 1.71 1.74
N THR A 651 -51.24 0.92 0.92
CA THR A 651 -49.95 1.31 0.32
C THR A 651 -50.08 1.48 -1.18
N ILE A 652 -49.16 2.23 -1.79
CA ILE A 652 -49.03 2.30 -3.24
C ILE A 652 -48.02 1.24 -3.66
N ASP A 653 -48.47 0.31 -4.51
CA ASP A 653 -47.73 -0.89 -4.88
C ASP A 653 -47.20 -0.83 -6.30
N HIS A 654 -47.90 -0.11 -7.17
CA HIS A 654 -47.51 0.08 -8.55
C HIS A 654 -47.69 1.52 -8.96
N VAL A 655 -46.76 2.02 -9.77
CA VAL A 655 -46.84 3.35 -10.39
C VAL A 655 -46.43 3.29 -11.84
N ILE A 656 -47.24 3.93 -12.69
CA ILE A 656 -46.86 4.29 -14.05
C ILE A 656 -46.72 5.81 -14.10
N VAL A 657 -45.59 6.31 -14.58
CA VAL A 657 -45.35 7.75 -14.75
C VAL A 657 -45.44 8.09 -16.23
N TYR A 658 -46.19 9.14 -16.55
CA TYR A 658 -46.32 9.73 -17.88
C TYR A 658 -45.58 11.06 -17.88
N PHE A 659 -44.65 11.22 -18.82
CA PHE A 659 -43.72 12.35 -18.84
C PHE A 659 -43.21 12.65 -20.25
N SER A 660 -42.68 13.85 -20.42
CA SER A 660 -41.93 14.25 -21.60
C SER A 660 -40.52 14.65 -21.19
N GLU A 661 -39.68 15.03 -22.15
CA GLU A 661 -38.36 15.61 -21.87
C GLU A 661 -38.43 16.92 -21.09
N LYS A 662 -39.61 17.54 -20.93
CA LYS A 662 -39.78 18.85 -20.29
C LYS A 662 -40.38 18.79 -18.88
N ALA A 663 -41.29 17.85 -18.64
CA ALA A 663 -42.04 17.76 -17.40
C ALA A 663 -42.78 16.43 -17.25
N VAL A 664 -43.26 16.17 -16.02
CA VAL A 664 -44.19 15.07 -15.73
C VAL A 664 -45.60 15.51 -16.12
N SER A 665 -46.29 14.74 -16.96
CA SER A 665 -47.67 15.03 -17.37
C SER A 665 -48.69 14.41 -16.40
N GLY A 666 -48.39 13.23 -15.86
CA GLY A 666 -49.26 12.54 -14.91
C GLY A 666 -48.68 11.23 -14.37
N MET A 667 -49.37 10.63 -13.40
CA MET A 667 -49.05 9.33 -12.81
C MET A 667 -50.32 8.53 -12.58
N LEU A 668 -50.24 7.22 -12.81
CA LEU A 668 -51.26 6.25 -12.40
C LEU A 668 -50.71 5.43 -11.24
N LEU A 669 -51.31 5.57 -10.07
CA LEU A 669 -50.93 4.82 -8.87
C LEU A 669 -51.95 3.70 -8.64
N THR A 670 -51.48 2.48 -8.43
CA THR A 670 -52.32 1.36 -7.98
C THR A 670 -51.96 1.02 -6.55
N THR A 671 -52.95 0.99 -5.67
CA THR A 671 -52.76 0.71 -4.26
C THR A 671 -52.91 -0.78 -3.94
N SER A 672 -52.52 -1.18 -2.73
CA SER A 672 -52.55 -2.56 -2.25
C SER A 672 -53.94 -3.20 -2.21
N ASN A 673 -55.01 -2.40 -2.19
CA ASN A 673 -56.39 -2.87 -2.28
C ASN A 673 -56.94 -2.91 -3.72
N GLY A 674 -56.09 -2.64 -4.72
CA GLY A 674 -56.45 -2.64 -6.14
C GLY A 674 -57.10 -1.35 -6.63
N ARG A 675 -57.16 -0.29 -5.82
CA ARG A 675 -57.68 1.02 -6.23
C ARG A 675 -56.67 1.73 -7.13
N ASN A 676 -57.14 2.20 -8.29
CA ASN A 676 -56.36 3.03 -9.19
C ASN A 676 -56.64 4.51 -8.94
N VAL A 677 -55.58 5.27 -8.77
CA VAL A 677 -55.58 6.72 -8.54
C VAL A 677 -54.81 7.38 -9.68
N SER A 678 -55.53 8.10 -10.53
CA SER A 678 -54.97 8.87 -11.63
C SER A 678 -54.72 10.32 -11.22
N MET A 679 -53.50 10.81 -11.43
CA MET A 679 -53.12 12.21 -11.28
C MET A 679 -52.44 12.72 -12.56
N GLY A 680 -52.60 14.00 -12.89
CA GLY A 680 -52.20 14.55 -14.19
C GLY A 680 -52.96 14.01 -15.41
N VAL A 681 -52.42 14.31 -16.59
CA VAL A 681 -52.92 13.85 -17.89
C VAL A 681 -52.29 12.50 -18.23
N ILE A 682 -53.14 11.48 -18.40
CA ILE A 682 -52.78 10.10 -18.68
C ILE A 682 -53.20 9.78 -20.11
N GLU A 683 -52.54 10.42 -21.08
CA GLU A 683 -52.80 10.22 -22.50
C GLU A 683 -51.54 9.68 -23.20
N PRO A 684 -51.57 8.45 -23.75
CA PRO A 684 -50.42 7.85 -24.41
C PRO A 684 -50.03 8.51 -25.74
N GLU A 685 -50.92 9.31 -26.36
CA GLU A 685 -50.75 9.69 -27.77
C GLU A 685 -49.73 10.82 -28.00
N HIS A 686 -49.27 11.54 -26.97
CA HIS A 686 -48.36 12.70 -27.12
C HIS A 686 -47.22 12.78 -26.06
N GLY A 687 -46.93 11.69 -25.32
CA GLY A 687 -45.87 11.65 -24.30
C GLY A 687 -45.35 10.24 -23.98
N SER A 688 -44.18 10.14 -23.36
CA SER A 688 -43.56 8.87 -22.93
C SER A 688 -44.16 8.38 -21.61
N TYR A 689 -44.16 7.07 -21.37
CA TYR A 689 -44.54 6.50 -20.08
C TYR A 689 -43.58 5.43 -19.61
N ALA A 690 -43.47 5.23 -18.29
CA ALA A 690 -42.62 4.22 -17.68
C ALA A 690 -43.30 3.51 -16.50
N TRP A 691 -43.08 2.19 -16.42
CA TRP A 691 -43.39 1.39 -15.24
C TRP A 691 -42.36 1.70 -14.15
N ALA A 692 -42.74 2.58 -13.23
CA ALA A 692 -41.86 3.08 -12.19
C ALA A 692 -41.93 2.25 -10.91
N THR A 693 -42.01 0.93 -11.06
CA THR A 693 -42.12 -0.05 -9.95
C THR A 693 -40.92 -0.98 -9.95
N PRO A 694 -40.38 -1.41 -8.79
CA PRO A 694 -39.26 -2.33 -8.72
C PRO A 694 -39.52 -3.66 -9.45
N CYS A 695 -38.51 -4.18 -10.13
CA CYS A 695 -38.56 -5.44 -10.90
C CYS A 695 -39.70 -5.50 -11.97
N PRO A 696 -39.80 -4.55 -12.93
CA PRO A 696 -40.89 -4.59 -13.90
C PRO A 696 -40.76 -5.84 -14.79
N GLY A 697 -41.75 -6.75 -14.71
CA GLY A 697 -41.81 -8.00 -15.50
C GLY A 697 -41.66 -9.30 -14.70
N ASP A 698 -41.35 -9.24 -13.40
CA ASP A 698 -41.33 -10.42 -12.52
C ASP A 698 -42.67 -10.54 -11.77
N ALA A 699 -43.59 -11.35 -12.32
CA ALA A 699 -44.94 -11.52 -11.77
C ALA A 699 -44.94 -12.07 -10.33
N ASP A 700 -43.91 -12.82 -9.93
CA ASP A 700 -43.78 -13.39 -8.59
C ASP A 700 -43.38 -12.35 -7.53
N ARG A 701 -43.03 -11.13 -7.95
CA ARG A 701 -42.62 -10.02 -7.06
C ARG A 701 -43.55 -8.81 -7.07
N ALA A 702 -44.66 -8.86 -7.83
CA ALA A 702 -45.70 -7.84 -7.80
C ALA A 702 -46.30 -7.69 -6.38
N GLY A 703 -46.55 -6.46 -5.94
CA GLY A 703 -47.11 -6.17 -4.61
C GLY A 703 -46.18 -6.41 -3.41
N LYS A 704 -44.93 -6.87 -3.61
CA LYS A 704 -43.93 -7.07 -2.54
C LYS A 704 -43.17 -5.81 -2.14
N TYR A 705 -43.36 -4.73 -2.88
CA TYR A 705 -42.74 -3.44 -2.60
C TYR A 705 -43.84 -2.39 -2.43
N ARG A 706 -43.57 -1.40 -1.58
CA ARG A 706 -44.43 -0.23 -1.40
C ARG A 706 -43.64 1.04 -1.66
N LEU A 707 -44.30 2.00 -2.29
CA LEU A 707 -43.77 3.34 -2.46
C LEU A 707 -43.74 4.04 -1.11
N ILE A 708 -42.62 4.66 -0.79
CA ILE A 708 -42.46 5.36 0.49
C ILE A 708 -42.21 6.85 0.33
N SER A 709 -41.72 7.29 -0.83
CA SER A 709 -41.46 8.71 -1.04
C SER A 709 -41.33 9.07 -2.51
N PHE A 710 -41.52 10.37 -2.75
CA PHE A 710 -41.19 11.03 -4.00
C PHE A 710 -39.96 11.93 -3.81
N ALA A 711 -39.17 12.05 -4.86
CA ALA A 711 -38.12 13.05 -5.02
C ALA A 711 -38.17 13.56 -6.47
N GLY A 712 -37.42 14.58 -6.83
CA GLY A 712 -37.39 15.07 -8.20
C GLY A 712 -37.01 16.53 -8.29
N THR A 713 -37.47 17.20 -9.34
CA THR A 713 -37.28 18.63 -9.54
C THR A 713 -38.60 19.31 -9.86
N ALA A 714 -38.79 20.53 -9.37
CA ALA A 714 -39.98 21.32 -9.63
C ALA A 714 -39.68 22.83 -9.68
N ASP A 715 -40.46 23.55 -10.47
CA ASP A 715 -40.47 25.01 -10.50
C ASP A 715 -41.92 25.54 -10.42
N LYS A 716 -42.48 26.00 -11.53
CA LYS A 716 -43.92 26.26 -11.68
C LYS A 716 -44.70 24.97 -11.92
N VAL A 717 -44.02 23.93 -12.44
CA VAL A 717 -44.56 22.58 -12.67
C VAL A 717 -43.63 21.53 -12.09
N VAL A 718 -44.09 20.28 -11.96
CA VAL A 718 -43.26 19.13 -11.57
C VAL A 718 -42.46 18.68 -12.79
N ARG A 719 -41.17 19.00 -12.79
CA ARG A 719 -40.27 18.79 -13.93
C ARG A 719 -39.80 17.35 -14.03
N SER A 720 -39.46 16.76 -12.90
CA SER A 720 -39.13 15.33 -12.83
C SER A 720 -39.61 14.71 -11.54
N VAL A 721 -39.81 13.39 -11.57
CA VAL A 721 -40.15 12.59 -10.38
C VAL A 721 -39.32 11.31 -10.32
N THR A 722 -38.81 11.02 -9.14
CA THR A 722 -38.13 9.79 -8.73
C THR A 722 -38.95 9.17 -7.61
N LEU A 723 -39.21 7.88 -7.73
CA LEU A 723 -40.02 7.09 -6.82
C LEU A 723 -39.12 6.18 -6.00
N VAL A 724 -39.19 6.30 -4.68
CA VAL A 724 -38.38 5.53 -3.74
C VAL A 724 -39.23 4.43 -3.13
N TRP A 725 -38.78 3.20 -3.31
CA TRP A 725 -39.49 2.00 -2.91
C TRP A 725 -38.78 1.28 -1.78
N THR A 726 -39.56 0.54 -1.00
CA THR A 726 -39.03 -0.39 -0.01
C THR A 726 -39.80 -1.72 -0.09
N PRO A 727 -39.19 -2.87 0.23
CA PRO A 727 -39.96 -4.10 0.43
C PRO A 727 -41.05 -3.89 1.48
N LYS A 728 -42.20 -4.53 1.27
CA LYS A 728 -43.17 -4.72 2.34
C LYS A 728 -42.64 -5.80 3.28
N GLU A 729 -42.77 -5.56 4.57
CA GLU A 729 -42.47 -6.56 5.60
C GLU A 729 -43.49 -7.70 5.59
#